data_AF-A0A5C5ZNW1-F1
#
_entry.id   AF-A0A5C5ZNW1-F1
#
_cell.length_a   1.000
_cell.length_b   1.000
_cell.length_c   1.000
_cell.angle_alpha   90.00
_cell.angle_beta   90.00
_cell.angle_gamma   90.00
#
_symmetry.space_group_name_H-M   'P 1'
#
loop_
_entity.id
_entity.type
_entity.pdbx_description
1 polymer ?
#
loop_
_entity_poly.entity_id
_entity_poly.type
_entity_poly.pdbx_seq_one_letter_code
_entity_poly.pdbx_strand_id
1 'polypeptide(L)'
;MITRPHVIPKMICTTALLVVLLTLTVALPSVCVADQYDVYLLAGQSNMDGRGFVSELSEAQAKPVEDVIVFYRNEKSSSKSWQTLVPGFSVPPKYKGEFPSPTFGPEMAFARTMLQANPDQKLALIKGSQGGTSLRADWKPGRHGDTESQGPQYRDFIRTIQTATEQLRKRGDSFTIRGLLWHQGESDRTSSIPVYGRRLKNLITRLREDVGVPDLPVVVGEVFDNGQRDSVRVAIQVVAAESATVGLVSSAGTTTSDPGTHFDTKSQLLLGQRYANVMMKLPAPKPAKAPATSGQRTEDRPNVLFISIDDLNDWQGSLGGHRQVQTPHLDRLFQQGLLFTNAHCSQAVCTASRNSLLSGIHPASSGWYSSTKAMRRTYDEVMGNHVMLPQYFRDNGYRTLTAGKIFHQGASDYPEHTDRFWDQIAPSYEVPGHLRERGDGYGGTKFYPFPKNGPQISRHFGKEYEDGNSLAWGALDREDMPGGKMYDELIADWAVDRLGEQHEKPFFLAVGFVRPHAPFTAPKEFFAMYDLDEIDVPNVPENDMSDIPLMGKSIAFGRLKGGDHHAVVSLSDNYWRELVFGYLACVSFVDAQVGKVIDALQESEYSDNTIVVLWSDHGQHLGEKRHWRKQSLWEESTRVPLYFKAPGVTAAGETCSQVVSLLDVYPTLVDLCKLPPASRLEGESLVPQLSNPSVFRVKPVLSSWYYGNHAVRSNDWRYIRYRDGGEELYDHRSDAGEHNNLAGDPNYTDVIEEHARWLPQSDVLPAGTTEWTGDQLDRRIRGWKANDSVPAWLR
;
A
#
# COMPACT_ATOMS: atom_id res chain seq x y z
N MET A 1 -89.55 19.64 40.18
CA MET A 1 -88.29 20.10 40.79
C MET A 1 -87.22 20.17 39.70
N ILE A 2 -86.21 21.05 39.86
CA ILE A 2 -84.78 20.88 39.49
C ILE A 2 -84.46 20.26 38.10
N THR A 3 -83.77 20.90 37.14
CA THR A 3 -83.29 22.30 37.01
C THR A 3 -83.04 22.65 35.52
N ARG A 4 -83.27 23.92 35.16
CA ARG A 4 -82.71 24.68 34.01
C ARG A 4 -81.30 25.23 34.38
N PRO A 5 -80.60 26.13 33.61
CA PRO A 5 -80.86 26.73 32.28
C PRO A 5 -79.76 26.26 31.27
N HIS A 6 -79.23 26.92 30.23
CA HIS A 6 -79.23 28.28 29.62
C HIS A 6 -79.10 28.12 28.07
N VAL A 7 -78.97 29.18 27.24
CA VAL A 7 -79.91 30.26 26.85
C VAL A 7 -79.37 30.92 25.57
N ILE A 8 -80.26 31.54 24.77
CA ILE A 8 -79.99 32.12 23.44
C ILE A 8 -79.75 33.65 23.55
N PRO A 9 -78.94 34.25 22.67
CA PRO A 9 -79.43 35.32 21.78
C PRO A 9 -79.05 35.05 20.31
N LYS A 10 -79.87 35.33 19.27
CA LYS A 10 -80.34 36.65 18.76
C LYS A 10 -79.18 37.61 18.45
N MET A 11 -79.15 38.36 17.34
CA MET A 11 -79.96 38.47 16.10
C MET A 11 -79.30 39.58 15.24
N ILE A 12 -79.36 39.55 13.89
CA ILE A 12 -79.38 40.70 12.93
C ILE A 12 -79.05 40.24 11.48
N CYS A 13 -79.47 41.06 10.51
CA CYS A 13 -79.36 40.98 9.04
C CYS A 13 -77.89 41.00 8.51
N THR A 14 -77.55 40.91 7.20
CA THR A 14 -78.30 41.34 5.99
C THR A 14 -77.76 40.69 4.69
N THR A 15 -78.63 40.59 3.66
CA THR A 15 -78.35 40.58 2.20
C THR A 15 -77.07 39.94 1.61
N ALA A 16 -77.26 38.75 1.04
CA ALA A 16 -77.36 38.50 -0.42
C ALA A 16 -76.19 38.71 -1.42
N LEU A 17 -76.11 37.69 -2.30
CA LEU A 17 -75.90 37.73 -3.77
C LEU A 17 -74.48 37.44 -4.36
N LEU A 18 -74.47 36.43 -5.25
CA LEU A 18 -73.59 36.14 -6.40
C LEU A 18 -72.09 36.50 -6.37
N VAL A 19 -71.25 35.54 -6.81
CA VAL A 19 -70.64 35.63 -8.16
C VAL A 19 -70.23 34.24 -8.70
N VAL A 20 -70.69 33.98 -9.93
CA VAL A 20 -70.17 33.12 -11.01
C VAL A 20 -69.34 31.87 -10.67
N LEU A 21 -69.89 30.71 -11.08
CA LEU A 21 -69.15 29.47 -11.35
C LEU A 21 -68.25 29.67 -12.58
N LEU A 22 -66.92 29.57 -12.44
CA LEU A 22 -65.99 29.56 -13.58
C LEU A 22 -65.01 28.39 -13.50
N THR A 23 -64.81 27.75 -14.65
CA THR A 23 -63.95 26.61 -14.96
C THR A 23 -62.65 26.50 -14.14
N LEU A 24 -62.60 25.54 -13.20
CA LEU A 24 -61.36 24.86 -12.83
C LEU A 24 -61.37 23.44 -13.40
N THR A 25 -60.92 23.30 -14.64
CA THR A 25 -60.26 22.07 -15.06
C THR A 25 -58.94 22.00 -14.29
N VAL A 26 -58.96 21.38 -13.11
CA VAL A 26 -57.73 21.05 -12.37
C VAL A 26 -56.95 20.08 -13.24
N ALA A 27 -55.94 20.60 -13.94
CA ALA A 27 -54.84 19.79 -14.40
C ALA A 27 -54.19 19.22 -13.14
N LEU A 28 -54.50 17.95 -12.82
CA LEU A 28 -53.68 17.17 -11.92
C LEU A 28 -52.25 17.29 -12.46
N PRO A 29 -51.27 17.76 -11.67
CA PRO A 29 -49.89 17.70 -12.12
C PRO A 29 -49.60 16.21 -12.35
N SER A 30 -49.26 15.85 -13.59
CA SER A 30 -48.79 14.51 -13.90
C SER A 30 -47.67 14.20 -12.92
N VAL A 31 -47.87 13.20 -12.07
CA VAL A 31 -46.84 12.74 -11.14
C VAL A 31 -45.77 12.12 -12.01
N CYS A 32 -44.79 12.94 -12.38
CA CYS A 32 -43.68 12.53 -13.22
C CYS A 32 -42.92 11.48 -12.41
N VAL A 33 -43.06 10.23 -12.81
CA VAL A 33 -42.32 9.13 -12.19
C VAL A 33 -40.84 9.43 -12.42
N ALA A 34 -40.08 9.54 -11.34
CA ALA A 34 -38.64 9.73 -11.43
C ALA A 34 -38.04 8.58 -12.23
N ASP A 35 -37.28 8.89 -13.28
CA ASP A 35 -36.66 7.86 -14.10
C ASP A 35 -35.52 7.18 -13.33
N GLN A 36 -35.18 5.96 -13.76
CA GLN A 36 -33.98 5.25 -13.32
C GLN A 36 -33.05 5.04 -14.51
N TYR A 37 -31.94 5.79 -14.53
CA TYR A 37 -30.96 5.74 -15.62
C TYR A 37 -29.74 4.89 -15.28
N ASP A 38 -29.39 3.97 -16.18
CA ASP A 38 -28.07 3.35 -16.18
C ASP A 38 -27.08 4.24 -16.93
N VAL A 39 -26.08 4.74 -16.20
CA VAL A 39 -25.13 5.75 -16.66
C VAL A 39 -23.88 5.09 -17.22
N TYR A 40 -23.50 5.46 -18.43
CA TYR A 40 -22.25 5.03 -19.07
C TYR A 40 -21.36 6.22 -19.37
N LEU A 41 -20.09 6.08 -19.00
CA LEU A 41 -19.07 7.11 -19.14
C LEU A 41 -18.32 6.89 -20.46
N LEU A 42 -18.24 7.89 -21.32
CA LEU A 42 -17.57 7.81 -22.63
C LEU A 42 -16.39 8.77 -22.64
N ALA A 43 -15.18 8.23 -22.57
CA ALA A 43 -13.91 8.96 -22.51
C ALA A 43 -12.98 8.59 -23.66
N GLY A 44 -12.18 9.55 -24.15
CA GLY A 44 -11.14 9.22 -25.12
C GLY A 44 -10.74 10.34 -26.06
N GLN A 45 -9.91 9.94 -27.02
CA GLN A 45 -9.30 10.83 -28.02
C GLN A 45 -10.15 10.84 -29.30
N SER A 46 -9.52 11.14 -30.44
CA SER A 46 -10.13 11.52 -31.72
C SER A 46 -11.24 10.62 -32.28
N ASN A 47 -11.23 9.32 -31.96
CA ASN A 47 -12.22 8.34 -32.40
C ASN A 47 -13.43 8.23 -31.46
N MET A 48 -13.23 8.40 -30.14
CA MET A 48 -14.37 8.62 -29.21
C MET A 48 -15.06 9.96 -29.55
N ASP A 49 -14.25 10.96 -29.94
CA ASP A 49 -14.71 12.29 -30.37
C ASP A 49 -15.60 12.30 -31.62
N GLY A 50 -15.67 11.16 -32.33
CA GLY A 50 -16.57 10.92 -33.45
C GLY A 50 -16.03 11.37 -34.81
N ARG A 51 -16.07 10.44 -35.77
CA ARG A 51 -15.50 10.60 -37.13
C ARG A 51 -16.33 9.99 -38.26
N GLY A 52 -17.44 9.33 -37.93
CA GLY A 52 -18.44 8.91 -38.91
C GLY A 52 -19.30 10.11 -39.30
N PHE A 53 -19.72 10.21 -40.56
CA PHE A 53 -20.54 11.32 -41.05
C PHE A 53 -22.03 11.00 -40.92
N VAL A 54 -22.81 11.96 -40.41
CA VAL A 54 -24.28 11.82 -40.27
C VAL A 54 -24.95 11.66 -41.63
N SER A 55 -24.38 12.25 -42.70
CA SER A 55 -24.83 12.11 -44.09
C SER A 55 -24.66 10.71 -44.69
N GLU A 56 -23.94 9.80 -44.02
CA GLU A 56 -23.74 8.42 -44.45
C GLU A 56 -24.63 7.42 -43.65
N LEU A 57 -25.46 7.91 -42.73
CA LEU A 57 -26.44 7.10 -41.99
C LEU A 57 -27.70 6.84 -42.83
N SER A 58 -28.26 5.63 -42.69
CA SER A 58 -29.62 5.36 -43.17
C SER A 58 -30.66 6.12 -42.34
N GLU A 59 -31.85 6.35 -42.91
CA GLU A 59 -32.96 7.05 -42.23
C GLU A 59 -33.29 6.46 -40.84
N ALA A 60 -33.24 5.13 -40.70
CA ALA A 60 -33.46 4.45 -39.43
C ALA A 60 -32.35 4.71 -38.39
N GLN A 61 -31.08 4.81 -38.84
CA GLN A 61 -29.95 5.14 -37.97
C GLN A 61 -29.91 6.62 -37.59
N ALA A 62 -30.42 7.50 -38.45
CA ALA A 62 -30.43 8.95 -38.29
C ALA A 62 -31.50 9.45 -37.29
N LYS A 63 -32.54 8.67 -37.01
CA LYS A 63 -33.57 8.98 -36.01
C LYS A 63 -32.99 9.09 -34.60
N PRO A 64 -33.66 9.77 -33.65
CA PRO A 64 -33.29 9.73 -32.24
C PRO A 64 -33.15 8.29 -31.70
N VAL A 65 -32.48 8.16 -30.56
CA VAL A 65 -32.59 6.97 -29.70
C VAL A 65 -33.50 7.35 -28.55
N GLU A 66 -34.73 6.84 -28.60
CA GLU A 66 -35.71 6.99 -27.52
C GLU A 66 -35.19 6.30 -26.25
N ASP A 67 -35.60 6.80 -25.07
CA ASP A 67 -35.11 6.38 -23.74
C ASP A 67 -33.59 6.49 -23.48
N VAL A 68 -32.86 7.20 -24.36
CA VAL A 68 -31.44 7.55 -24.15
C VAL A 68 -31.25 9.06 -24.10
N ILE A 69 -30.66 9.52 -23.00
CA ILE A 69 -30.20 10.90 -22.84
C ILE A 69 -28.67 10.97 -22.84
N VAL A 70 -28.13 12.09 -23.29
CA VAL A 70 -26.69 12.36 -23.35
C VAL A 70 -26.37 13.74 -22.75
N PHE A 71 -25.24 13.80 -22.06
CA PHE A 71 -24.57 15.01 -21.62
C PHE A 71 -23.16 15.02 -22.21
N TYR A 72 -22.86 16.00 -23.06
CA TYR A 72 -21.59 16.10 -23.79
C TYR A 72 -20.83 17.37 -23.41
N ARG A 73 -19.51 17.27 -23.26
CA ARG A 73 -18.63 18.43 -23.04
C ARG A 73 -17.21 18.23 -23.57
N ASN A 74 -16.68 19.27 -24.22
CA ASN A 74 -15.24 19.48 -24.44
C ASN A 74 -14.90 20.98 -24.38
N GLU A 75 -13.65 21.35 -24.64
CA GLU A 75 -13.18 22.74 -24.57
C GLU A 75 -13.89 23.73 -25.52
N LYS A 76 -14.58 23.22 -26.56
CA LYS A 76 -15.19 24.03 -27.63
C LYS A 76 -16.71 24.08 -27.58
N SER A 77 -17.36 23.05 -27.02
CA SER A 77 -18.82 23.00 -26.89
C SER A 77 -19.25 22.10 -25.74
N SER A 78 -20.34 22.47 -25.07
CA SER A 78 -20.96 21.72 -23.99
C SER A 78 -22.47 21.77 -24.12
N SER A 79 -23.14 20.63 -23.90
CA SER A 79 -24.57 20.62 -23.66
C SER A 79 -24.88 21.41 -22.38
N LYS A 80 -25.85 22.33 -22.43
CA LYS A 80 -26.28 23.13 -21.26
C LYS A 80 -27.11 22.29 -20.27
N SER A 81 -27.82 21.31 -20.81
CA SER A 81 -28.63 20.30 -20.10
C SER A 81 -28.43 18.94 -20.74
N TRP A 82 -28.92 17.88 -20.10
CA TRP A 82 -29.23 16.62 -20.77
C TRP A 82 -30.11 16.83 -22.02
N GLN A 83 -29.90 16.02 -23.07
CA GLN A 83 -30.67 16.02 -24.32
C GLN A 83 -30.91 14.58 -24.79
N THR A 84 -31.97 14.31 -25.56
CA THR A 84 -32.20 13.00 -26.20
C THR A 84 -31.07 12.69 -27.19
N LEU A 85 -30.57 11.46 -27.22
CA LEU A 85 -29.47 11.06 -28.09
C LEU A 85 -29.89 11.09 -29.58
N VAL A 86 -29.19 11.91 -30.37
CA VAL A 86 -29.27 11.99 -31.83
C VAL A 86 -27.85 11.94 -32.41
N PRO A 87 -27.65 11.56 -33.69
CA PRO A 87 -26.35 11.71 -34.33
C PRO A 87 -25.88 13.17 -34.28
N GLY A 88 -24.61 13.40 -33.95
CA GLY A 88 -24.01 14.73 -33.94
C GLY A 88 -23.42 15.21 -32.60
N PHE A 89 -23.54 14.46 -31.50
CA PHE A 89 -22.93 14.80 -30.19
C PHE A 89 -21.42 14.46 -30.12
N SER A 90 -20.68 15.03 -31.06
CA SER A 90 -19.29 14.73 -31.40
C SER A 90 -18.73 15.92 -32.19
N VAL A 91 -17.70 16.61 -31.69
CA VAL A 91 -17.26 17.91 -32.27
C VAL A 91 -15.90 17.78 -32.96
N PRO A 92 -15.85 17.73 -34.31
CA PRO A 92 -14.58 17.58 -35.01
C PRO A 92 -13.76 18.89 -34.92
N PRO A 93 -12.42 18.86 -34.95
CA PRO A 93 -11.57 19.96 -34.45
C PRO A 93 -11.76 21.37 -35.05
N LYS A 94 -12.49 21.50 -36.17
CA LYS A 94 -12.75 22.75 -36.90
C LYS A 94 -14.23 23.19 -36.91
N TYR A 95 -15.15 22.42 -36.32
CA TYR A 95 -16.57 22.78 -36.26
C TYR A 95 -16.82 23.92 -35.27
N LYS A 96 -17.76 24.82 -35.61
CA LYS A 96 -18.15 26.01 -34.82
C LYS A 96 -19.67 26.24 -34.77
N GLY A 97 -20.46 25.26 -35.22
CA GLY A 97 -21.93 25.32 -35.13
C GLY A 97 -22.43 24.84 -33.77
N GLU A 98 -23.75 24.98 -33.56
CA GLU A 98 -24.45 24.34 -32.45
C GLU A 98 -24.67 22.84 -32.72
N PHE A 99 -25.18 22.09 -31.75
CA PHE A 99 -25.54 20.68 -31.97
C PHE A 99 -26.87 20.54 -32.74
N PRO A 100 -27.05 19.49 -33.56
CA PRO A 100 -26.12 18.39 -33.85
C PRO A 100 -25.02 18.76 -34.87
N SER A 101 -23.82 18.21 -34.67
CA SER A 101 -22.70 18.33 -35.62
C SER A 101 -22.83 17.36 -36.82
N PRO A 102 -22.08 17.55 -37.91
CA PRO A 102 -22.08 16.65 -39.06
C PRO A 102 -21.42 15.27 -38.80
N THR A 103 -20.82 15.04 -37.63
CA THR A 103 -20.12 13.78 -37.29
C THR A 103 -20.61 13.16 -35.98
N PHE A 104 -20.47 11.84 -35.84
CA PHE A 104 -20.82 11.06 -34.65
C PHE A 104 -19.74 10.01 -34.31
N GLY A 105 -19.75 9.51 -33.08
CA GLY A 105 -18.85 8.49 -32.55
C GLY A 105 -19.57 7.19 -32.15
N PRO A 106 -18.96 6.34 -31.31
CA PRO A 106 -19.51 5.03 -30.98
C PRO A 106 -20.80 5.11 -30.14
N GLU A 107 -21.15 6.28 -29.57
CA GLU A 107 -22.33 6.48 -28.72
C GLU A 107 -23.64 5.98 -29.33
N MET A 108 -23.85 6.21 -30.64
CA MET A 108 -25.10 5.89 -31.33
C MET A 108 -25.34 4.38 -31.40
N ALA A 109 -24.32 3.61 -31.79
CA ALA A 109 -24.45 2.16 -31.93
C ALA A 109 -24.28 1.45 -30.58
N PHE A 110 -23.51 2.00 -29.65
CA PHE A 110 -23.47 1.52 -28.26
C PHE A 110 -24.87 1.55 -27.66
N ALA A 111 -25.52 2.72 -27.64
CA ALA A 111 -26.83 2.89 -27.04
C ALA A 111 -27.91 2.00 -27.68
N ARG A 112 -27.98 1.96 -29.02
CA ARG A 112 -28.93 1.07 -29.72
C ARG A 112 -28.69 -0.42 -29.44
N THR A 113 -27.44 -0.85 -29.28
CA THR A 113 -27.12 -2.26 -28.99
C THR A 113 -27.47 -2.62 -27.54
N MET A 114 -27.24 -1.71 -26.59
CA MET A 114 -27.67 -1.88 -25.19
C MET A 114 -29.20 -2.00 -25.09
N LEU A 115 -29.96 -1.09 -25.71
CA LEU A 115 -31.43 -1.17 -25.72
C LEU A 115 -31.97 -2.40 -26.48
N GLN A 116 -31.28 -2.86 -27.54
CA GLN A 116 -31.67 -4.09 -28.23
C GLN A 116 -31.53 -5.33 -27.32
N ALA A 117 -30.60 -5.31 -26.35
CA ALA A 117 -30.43 -6.37 -25.37
C ALA A 117 -31.34 -6.21 -24.14
N ASN A 118 -31.72 -4.98 -23.78
CA ASN A 118 -32.62 -4.68 -22.67
C ASN A 118 -33.57 -3.51 -23.02
N PRO A 119 -34.74 -3.77 -23.65
CA PRO A 119 -35.63 -2.73 -24.15
C PRO A 119 -36.27 -1.84 -23.08
N ASP A 120 -36.38 -2.33 -21.84
CA ASP A 120 -37.00 -1.60 -20.71
C ASP A 120 -35.99 -0.68 -19.97
N GLN A 121 -34.73 -0.62 -20.44
CA GLN A 121 -33.65 0.15 -19.81
C GLN A 121 -33.66 1.62 -20.26
N LYS A 122 -33.53 2.57 -19.33
CA LYS A 122 -33.20 3.96 -19.67
C LYS A 122 -31.70 4.21 -19.53
N LEU A 123 -31.11 4.89 -20.51
CA LEU A 123 -29.66 5.08 -20.60
C LEU A 123 -29.27 6.56 -20.51
N ALA A 124 -28.20 6.84 -19.77
CA ALA A 124 -27.64 8.17 -19.62
C ALA A 124 -26.14 8.17 -19.99
N LEU A 125 -25.79 8.76 -21.13
CA LEU A 125 -24.41 8.82 -21.59
C LEU A 125 -23.73 10.12 -21.14
N ILE A 126 -22.65 10.02 -20.35
CA ILE A 126 -21.80 11.17 -20.01
C ILE A 126 -20.55 11.09 -20.87
N LYS A 127 -20.45 11.96 -21.88
CA LYS A 127 -19.37 11.95 -22.87
C LYS A 127 -18.45 13.16 -22.73
N GLY A 128 -17.16 12.89 -22.55
CA GLY A 128 -16.09 13.88 -22.65
C GLY A 128 -14.97 13.32 -23.53
N SER A 129 -14.61 14.04 -24.58
CA SER A 129 -13.64 13.58 -25.57
C SER A 129 -12.98 14.75 -26.27
N GLN A 130 -11.73 14.56 -26.70
CA GLN A 130 -11.04 15.56 -27.53
C GLN A 130 -9.90 14.96 -28.36
N GLY A 131 -9.99 15.06 -29.68
CA GLY A 131 -8.92 14.66 -30.61
C GLY A 131 -7.63 15.48 -30.47
N GLY A 132 -6.50 14.90 -30.87
CA GLY A 132 -5.16 15.49 -30.67
C GLY A 132 -4.61 15.43 -29.24
N THR A 133 -5.41 15.05 -28.25
CA THR A 133 -4.97 14.95 -26.84
C THR A 133 -4.29 13.61 -26.53
N SER A 134 -3.50 13.57 -25.46
CA SER A 134 -2.63 12.45 -25.07
C SER A 134 -2.93 11.91 -23.67
N LEU A 135 -2.66 10.62 -23.46
CA LEU A 135 -2.69 9.99 -22.14
C LEU A 135 -1.56 10.49 -21.24
N ARG A 136 -0.44 10.98 -21.82
CA ARG A 136 0.69 11.55 -21.08
C ARG A 136 0.35 12.88 -20.39
N ALA A 137 -0.25 13.84 -21.10
CA ALA A 137 -0.35 15.22 -20.64
C ALA A 137 -1.79 15.64 -20.31
N ASP A 138 -2.77 15.13 -21.06
CA ASP A 138 -4.13 15.70 -21.11
C ASP A 138 -5.12 14.87 -20.29
N TRP A 139 -4.99 13.54 -20.36
CA TRP A 139 -5.78 12.58 -19.60
C TRP A 139 -5.06 12.04 -18.35
N LYS A 140 -3.93 12.64 -17.95
CA LYS A 140 -3.25 12.27 -16.69
C LYS A 140 -4.15 12.61 -15.48
N PRO A 141 -4.37 11.68 -14.53
CA PRO A 141 -5.21 11.96 -13.35
C PRO A 141 -4.64 12.97 -12.34
N GLY A 142 -3.36 13.33 -12.45
CA GLY A 142 -2.65 14.15 -11.46
C GLY A 142 -2.26 13.39 -10.19
N ARG A 143 -1.91 14.14 -9.14
CA ARG A 143 -1.78 13.67 -7.76
C ARG A 143 -3.14 13.73 -7.07
N HIS A 144 -3.41 12.83 -6.13
CA HIS A 144 -4.65 12.87 -5.36
C HIS A 144 -4.78 14.18 -4.58
N GLY A 145 -5.99 14.78 -4.56
CA GLY A 145 -6.27 16.09 -3.92
C GLY A 145 -5.76 17.33 -4.69
N ASP A 146 -4.86 17.16 -5.66
CA ASP A 146 -4.21 18.26 -6.39
C ASP A 146 -4.81 18.42 -7.80
N THR A 147 -5.86 19.25 -7.88
CA THR A 147 -6.57 19.50 -9.15
C THR A 147 -5.73 20.23 -10.20
N GLU A 148 -4.64 20.91 -9.84
CA GLU A 148 -3.79 21.64 -10.80
C GLU A 148 -2.83 20.68 -11.52
N SER A 149 -2.30 19.68 -10.81
CA SER A 149 -1.45 18.63 -11.39
C SER A 149 -2.15 17.75 -12.43
N GLN A 150 -3.48 17.74 -12.46
CA GLN A 150 -4.28 16.97 -13.42
C GLN A 150 -4.10 17.49 -14.86
N GLY A 151 -4.27 16.59 -15.83
CA GLY A 151 -4.38 16.97 -17.22
C GLY A 151 -5.71 17.72 -17.47
N PRO A 152 -5.74 18.68 -18.41
CA PRO A 152 -6.94 19.49 -18.69
C PRO A 152 -8.17 18.64 -19.01
N GLN A 153 -8.03 17.57 -19.79
CA GLN A 153 -9.14 16.73 -20.24
C GLN A 153 -9.65 15.81 -19.12
N TYR A 154 -8.74 15.23 -18.32
CA TYR A 154 -9.12 14.48 -17.13
C TYR A 154 -9.97 15.34 -16.17
N ARG A 155 -9.45 16.52 -15.81
CA ARG A 155 -10.10 17.47 -14.90
C ARG A 155 -11.46 17.93 -15.41
N ASP A 156 -11.58 18.21 -16.71
CA ASP A 156 -12.85 18.66 -17.27
C ASP A 156 -13.86 17.50 -17.43
N PHE A 157 -13.40 16.26 -17.65
CA PHE A 157 -14.26 15.08 -17.66
C PHE A 157 -14.82 14.75 -16.26
N ILE A 158 -14.00 14.78 -15.20
CA ILE A 158 -14.49 14.64 -13.82
C ILE A 158 -15.53 15.71 -13.49
N ARG A 159 -15.26 16.99 -13.83
CA ARG A 159 -16.23 18.08 -13.69
C ARG A 159 -17.51 17.84 -14.50
N THR A 160 -17.40 17.24 -15.68
CA THR A 160 -18.56 16.88 -16.53
C THR A 160 -19.41 15.82 -15.85
N ILE A 161 -18.82 14.76 -15.30
CA ILE A 161 -19.51 13.70 -14.56
C ILE A 161 -20.23 14.29 -13.33
N GLN A 162 -19.53 15.10 -12.54
CA GLN A 162 -20.11 15.77 -11.38
C GLN A 162 -21.29 16.68 -11.77
N THR A 163 -21.16 17.46 -12.85
CA THR A 163 -22.23 18.35 -13.34
C THR A 163 -23.44 17.57 -13.85
N ALA A 164 -23.21 16.54 -14.67
CA ALA A 164 -24.26 15.76 -15.32
C ALA A 164 -25.07 14.92 -14.31
N THR A 165 -24.38 14.22 -13.39
CA THR A 165 -25.03 13.46 -12.31
C THR A 165 -25.82 14.36 -11.36
N GLU A 166 -25.31 15.56 -11.06
CA GLU A 166 -26.01 16.54 -10.24
C GLU A 166 -27.26 17.12 -10.94
N GLN A 167 -27.26 17.23 -12.27
CA GLN A 167 -28.47 17.56 -13.02
C GLN A 167 -29.53 16.44 -12.98
N LEU A 168 -29.14 15.16 -12.93
CA LEU A 168 -30.10 14.05 -12.74
C LEU A 168 -30.76 14.14 -11.35
N ARG A 169 -29.97 14.30 -10.29
CA ARG A 169 -30.51 14.51 -8.92
C ARG A 169 -31.49 15.68 -8.85
N LYS A 170 -31.16 16.80 -9.51
CA LYS A 170 -32.01 18.00 -9.56
C LYS A 170 -33.28 17.87 -10.43
N ARG A 171 -33.31 16.92 -11.37
CA ARG A 171 -34.53 16.50 -12.07
C ARG A 171 -35.42 15.59 -11.20
N GLY A 172 -34.88 15.04 -10.11
CA GLY A 172 -35.50 14.02 -9.28
C GLY A 172 -35.17 12.58 -9.70
N ASP A 173 -34.38 12.41 -10.76
CA ASP A 173 -34.08 11.10 -11.34
C ASP A 173 -33.05 10.32 -10.53
N SER A 174 -33.27 9.01 -10.45
CA SER A 174 -32.32 8.05 -9.89
C SER A 174 -31.37 7.54 -10.97
N PHE A 175 -30.16 7.13 -10.58
CA PHE A 175 -29.19 6.60 -11.54
C PHE A 175 -28.17 5.65 -10.91
N THR A 176 -27.50 4.82 -11.74
CA THR A 176 -26.36 3.99 -11.34
C THR A 176 -25.29 4.04 -12.42
N ILE A 177 -24.02 4.27 -12.05
CA ILE A 177 -22.90 4.25 -13.00
C ILE A 177 -22.51 2.80 -13.27
N ARG A 178 -22.64 2.36 -14.53
CA ARG A 178 -22.53 0.95 -14.95
C ARG A 178 -21.23 0.59 -15.66
N GLY A 179 -20.59 1.54 -16.32
CA GLY A 179 -19.32 1.28 -16.98
C GLY A 179 -18.69 2.49 -17.65
N LEU A 180 -17.41 2.35 -18.01
CA LEU A 180 -16.59 3.31 -18.73
C LEU A 180 -16.15 2.74 -20.07
N LEU A 181 -16.26 3.54 -21.13
CA LEU A 181 -15.65 3.26 -22.43
C LEU A 181 -14.45 4.18 -22.56
N TRP A 182 -13.26 3.61 -22.78
CA TRP A 182 -12.05 4.34 -23.18
C TRP A 182 -11.68 3.99 -24.61
N HIS A 183 -11.30 4.99 -25.41
CA HIS A 183 -10.76 4.77 -26.75
C HIS A 183 -9.48 5.58 -27.01
N GLN A 184 -8.43 4.88 -27.42
CA GLN A 184 -7.11 5.42 -27.74
C GLN A 184 -7.11 6.23 -29.05
N GLY A 185 -6.19 7.18 -29.20
CA GLY A 185 -6.01 7.98 -30.41
C GLY A 185 -4.54 8.17 -30.80
N GLU A 186 -4.29 9.15 -31.65
CA GLU A 186 -3.06 9.33 -32.40
C GLU A 186 -1.86 9.84 -31.60
N SER A 187 -2.09 10.65 -30.56
CA SER A 187 -1.01 11.43 -29.91
C SER A 187 -0.08 10.61 -29.04
N ASP A 188 -0.51 9.44 -28.56
CA ASP A 188 0.32 8.56 -27.72
C ASP A 188 1.20 7.59 -28.52
N ARG A 189 1.15 7.62 -29.86
CA ARG A 189 1.75 6.64 -30.79
C ARG A 189 3.22 6.26 -30.55
N THR A 190 4.02 7.12 -29.94
CA THR A 190 5.44 6.88 -29.63
C THR A 190 5.69 6.31 -28.24
N SER A 191 4.65 5.95 -27.48
CA SER A 191 4.80 5.35 -26.14
C SER A 191 5.26 3.90 -26.23
N SER A 192 6.21 3.50 -25.37
CA SER A 192 6.56 2.09 -25.17
C SER A 192 5.46 1.35 -24.42
N ILE A 193 5.44 0.02 -24.56
CA ILE A 193 4.44 -0.88 -23.96
C ILE A 193 4.26 -0.61 -22.44
N PRO A 194 5.31 -0.69 -21.59
CA PRO A 194 5.14 -0.50 -20.15
C PRO A 194 4.70 0.93 -19.78
N VAL A 195 5.16 1.94 -20.54
CA VAL A 195 4.83 3.35 -20.27
C VAL A 195 3.37 3.67 -20.62
N TYR A 196 2.83 3.14 -21.72
CA TYR A 196 1.40 3.30 -22.02
C TYR A 196 0.54 2.47 -21.04
N GLY A 197 0.93 1.23 -20.76
CA GLY A 197 0.25 0.34 -19.82
C GLY A 197 0.12 0.94 -18.42
N ARG A 198 1.23 1.42 -17.84
CA ARG A 198 1.24 2.07 -16.50
C ARG A 198 0.30 3.29 -16.46
N ARG A 199 0.27 4.11 -17.53
CA ARG A 199 -0.63 5.28 -17.63
C ARG A 199 -2.10 4.90 -17.78
N LEU A 200 -2.41 3.86 -18.57
CA LEU A 200 -3.79 3.41 -18.79
C LEU A 200 -4.36 2.77 -17.52
N LYS A 201 -3.57 1.96 -16.79
CA LYS A 201 -3.93 1.46 -15.46
C LYS A 201 -4.23 2.62 -14.50
N ASN A 202 -3.37 3.62 -14.43
CA ASN A 202 -3.59 4.80 -13.58
C ASN A 202 -4.87 5.56 -13.94
N LEU A 203 -5.14 5.79 -15.24
CA LEU A 203 -6.41 6.40 -15.70
C LEU A 203 -7.63 5.59 -15.22
N ILE A 204 -7.61 4.27 -15.38
CA ILE A 204 -8.71 3.38 -14.99
C ILE A 204 -8.95 3.40 -13.48
N THR A 205 -7.90 3.22 -12.68
CA THR A 205 -7.98 3.22 -11.22
C THR A 205 -8.48 4.58 -10.69
N ARG A 206 -7.92 5.69 -11.19
CA ARG A 206 -8.32 7.03 -10.74
C ARG A 206 -9.74 7.42 -11.15
N LEU A 207 -10.21 7.01 -12.33
CA LEU A 207 -11.62 7.22 -12.71
C LEU A 207 -12.57 6.40 -11.83
N ARG A 208 -12.21 5.16 -11.46
CA ARG A 208 -12.98 4.32 -10.52
C ARG A 208 -13.15 4.97 -9.14
N GLU A 209 -12.06 5.53 -8.62
CA GLU A 209 -12.07 6.30 -7.37
C GLU A 209 -12.91 7.58 -7.48
N ASP A 210 -12.63 8.43 -8.47
CA ASP A 210 -13.26 9.77 -8.60
C ASP A 210 -14.78 9.71 -8.88
N VAL A 211 -15.30 8.56 -9.35
CA VAL A 211 -16.75 8.32 -9.50
C VAL A 211 -17.36 7.43 -8.41
N GLY A 212 -16.56 6.97 -7.44
CA GLY A 212 -17.02 6.16 -6.31
C GLY A 212 -17.45 4.72 -6.65
N VAL A 213 -16.90 4.13 -7.72
CA VAL A 213 -17.22 2.75 -8.15
C VAL A 213 -15.92 1.95 -8.39
N PRO A 214 -15.34 1.32 -7.35
CA PRO A 214 -14.05 0.61 -7.46
C PRO A 214 -14.05 -0.52 -8.51
N ASP A 215 -15.14 -1.30 -8.58
CA ASP A 215 -15.31 -2.41 -9.51
C ASP A 215 -15.82 -1.98 -10.91
N LEU A 216 -15.82 -0.68 -11.26
CA LEU A 216 -16.45 -0.19 -12.49
C LEU A 216 -15.92 -0.92 -13.74
N PRO A 217 -16.78 -1.61 -14.52
CA PRO A 217 -16.40 -2.20 -15.80
C PRO A 217 -15.82 -1.16 -16.74
N VAL A 218 -14.64 -1.42 -17.27
CA VAL A 218 -14.02 -0.57 -18.31
C VAL A 218 -13.92 -1.37 -19.59
N VAL A 219 -14.27 -0.77 -20.72
CA VAL A 219 -13.97 -1.33 -22.03
C VAL A 219 -12.97 -0.42 -22.73
N VAL A 220 -11.81 -0.97 -23.09
CA VAL A 220 -10.71 -0.27 -23.76
C VAL A 220 -10.68 -0.64 -25.24
N GLY A 221 -10.60 0.36 -26.11
CA GLY A 221 -10.52 0.17 -27.57
C GLY A 221 -9.15 0.53 -28.14
N GLU A 222 -8.61 -0.37 -28.97
CA GLU A 222 -7.44 -0.09 -29.81
C GLU A 222 -7.83 0.63 -31.11
N VAL A 223 -6.89 1.40 -31.68
CA VAL A 223 -7.02 1.92 -33.05
C VAL A 223 -6.59 0.89 -34.10
N PHE A 224 -6.78 1.23 -35.39
CA PHE A 224 -6.41 0.38 -36.52
C PHE A 224 -4.92 0.02 -36.56
N ASP A 225 -4.61 -1.15 -37.12
CA ASP A 225 -3.24 -1.63 -37.32
C ASP A 225 -2.61 -0.95 -38.54
N ASN A 226 -1.55 -0.16 -38.32
CA ASN A 226 -0.80 0.47 -39.41
C ASN A 226 0.71 0.57 -39.15
N GLY A 227 1.27 -0.28 -38.29
CA GLY A 227 2.70 -0.31 -37.97
C GLY A 227 3.25 0.92 -37.22
N GLN A 228 2.40 1.87 -36.84
CA GLN A 228 2.81 3.12 -36.18
C GLN A 228 2.47 3.17 -34.69
N ARG A 229 1.75 2.16 -34.15
CA ARG A 229 1.08 2.24 -32.84
C ARG A 229 1.10 0.93 -32.06
N ASP A 230 1.90 -0.02 -32.51
CA ASP A 230 1.77 -1.42 -32.14
C ASP A 230 2.12 -1.65 -30.66
N SER A 231 3.10 -0.89 -30.15
CA SER A 231 3.44 -0.81 -28.72
C SER A 231 2.27 -0.32 -27.85
N VAL A 232 1.47 0.63 -28.35
CA VAL A 232 0.28 1.16 -27.66
C VAL A 232 -0.85 0.14 -27.71
N ARG A 233 -1.06 -0.52 -28.86
CA ARG A 233 -2.07 -1.58 -29.01
C ARG A 233 -1.78 -2.79 -28.14
N VAL A 234 -0.54 -3.28 -28.14
CA VAL A 234 -0.09 -4.35 -27.23
C VAL A 234 -0.27 -3.95 -25.77
N ALA A 235 0.03 -2.71 -25.39
CA ALA A 235 -0.23 -2.23 -24.03
C ALA A 235 -1.72 -2.24 -23.65
N ILE A 236 -2.62 -1.88 -24.56
CA ILE A 236 -4.08 -1.95 -24.34
C ILE A 236 -4.54 -3.40 -24.19
N GLN A 237 -4.02 -4.31 -25.02
CA GLN A 237 -4.31 -5.73 -24.98
C GLN A 237 -3.83 -6.38 -23.67
N VAL A 238 -2.63 -6.03 -23.20
CA VAL A 238 -2.09 -6.46 -21.89
C VAL A 238 -2.97 -5.95 -20.74
N VAL A 239 -3.29 -4.65 -20.71
CA VAL A 239 -4.12 -4.06 -19.63
C VAL A 239 -5.52 -4.67 -19.55
N ALA A 240 -6.09 -5.12 -20.68
CA ALA A 240 -7.35 -5.87 -20.68
C ALA A 240 -7.17 -7.34 -20.22
N ALA A 241 -6.08 -8.00 -20.62
CA ALA A 241 -5.80 -9.39 -20.21
C ALA A 241 -5.53 -9.53 -18.70
N GLU A 242 -4.97 -8.50 -18.07
CA GLU A 242 -4.62 -8.47 -16.64
C GLU A 242 -5.83 -8.26 -15.69
N SER A 243 -7.05 -8.01 -16.18
CA SER A 243 -8.19 -7.71 -15.30
C SER A 243 -9.54 -8.17 -15.82
N ALA A 244 -10.22 -9.03 -15.05
CA ALA A 244 -11.59 -9.50 -15.34
C ALA A 244 -12.67 -8.38 -15.35
N THR A 245 -12.31 -7.15 -14.97
CA THR A 245 -13.18 -5.96 -15.04
C THR A 245 -12.82 -5.01 -16.19
N VAL A 246 -11.86 -5.38 -17.05
CA VAL A 246 -11.40 -4.58 -18.21
C VAL A 246 -11.53 -5.39 -19.49
N GLY A 247 -12.45 -5.00 -20.38
CA GLY A 247 -12.71 -5.67 -21.65
C GLY A 247 -12.02 -5.01 -22.84
N LEU A 248 -11.59 -5.80 -23.82
CA LEU A 248 -10.96 -5.31 -25.05
C LEU A 248 -11.97 -5.18 -26.21
N VAL A 249 -11.98 -4.04 -26.89
CA VAL A 249 -12.59 -3.87 -28.22
C VAL A 249 -11.48 -3.78 -29.27
N SER A 250 -11.37 -4.84 -30.08
CA SER A 250 -10.41 -4.86 -31.19
C SER A 250 -10.87 -4.02 -32.39
N SER A 251 -9.91 -3.48 -33.13
CA SER A 251 -10.06 -2.79 -34.41
C SER A 251 -10.08 -3.74 -35.62
N ALA A 252 -9.91 -5.05 -35.43
CA ALA A 252 -9.89 -6.02 -36.53
C ALA A 252 -11.14 -5.93 -37.42
N GLY A 253 -10.95 -5.78 -38.74
CA GLY A 253 -12.05 -5.69 -39.71
C GLY A 253 -12.80 -4.35 -39.75
N THR A 254 -12.23 -3.28 -39.19
CA THR A 254 -12.70 -1.89 -39.39
C THR A 254 -11.96 -1.21 -40.56
N THR A 255 -12.43 -0.02 -40.96
CA THR A 255 -11.90 0.83 -42.02
C THR A 255 -11.82 2.30 -41.58
N THR A 256 -10.91 3.07 -42.16
CA THR A 256 -10.63 4.46 -41.76
C THR A 256 -10.93 5.45 -42.89
N SER A 257 -11.39 6.65 -42.53
CA SER A 257 -11.63 7.76 -43.45
C SER A 257 -10.35 8.56 -43.79
N ASP A 258 -9.22 8.18 -43.19
CA ASP A 258 -7.88 8.71 -43.43
C ASP A 258 -6.82 7.56 -43.45
N PRO A 259 -5.51 7.84 -43.53
CA PRO A 259 -4.43 6.84 -43.53
C PRO A 259 -4.24 6.02 -42.23
N GLY A 260 -5.27 5.31 -41.77
CA GLY A 260 -5.19 4.35 -40.67
C GLY A 260 -5.24 4.99 -39.27
N THR A 261 -5.99 6.08 -39.09
CA THR A 261 -6.12 6.74 -37.78
C THR A 261 -7.58 6.94 -37.35
N HIS A 262 -8.41 7.53 -38.20
CA HIS A 262 -9.78 7.91 -37.87
C HIS A 262 -10.80 6.94 -38.49
N PHE A 263 -11.63 6.31 -37.67
CA PHE A 263 -12.61 5.32 -38.12
C PHE A 263 -13.76 5.95 -38.92
N ASP A 264 -14.15 5.29 -40.01
CA ASP A 264 -15.26 5.72 -40.86
C ASP A 264 -16.65 5.47 -40.23
N THR A 265 -17.71 5.89 -40.90
CA THR A 265 -19.11 5.73 -40.45
C THR A 265 -19.46 4.29 -40.11
N LYS A 266 -19.07 3.33 -40.96
CA LYS A 266 -19.37 1.89 -40.75
C LYS A 266 -18.63 1.36 -39.52
N SER A 267 -17.40 1.81 -39.34
CA SER A 267 -16.49 1.38 -38.28
C SER A 267 -16.84 1.99 -36.93
N GLN A 268 -17.29 3.25 -36.89
CA GLN A 268 -17.86 3.88 -35.69
C GLN A 268 -19.10 3.12 -35.19
N LEU A 269 -19.98 2.72 -36.10
CA LEU A 269 -21.15 1.88 -35.78
C LEU A 269 -20.73 0.49 -35.27
N LEU A 270 -19.79 -0.18 -35.97
CA LEU A 270 -19.27 -1.49 -35.58
C LEU A 270 -18.56 -1.46 -34.22
N LEU A 271 -17.78 -0.41 -33.93
CA LEU A 271 -17.10 -0.22 -32.65
C LEU A 271 -18.11 0.02 -31.53
N GLY A 272 -19.13 0.86 -31.72
CA GLY A 272 -20.20 1.05 -30.73
C GLY A 272 -20.92 -0.26 -30.38
N GLN A 273 -21.23 -1.09 -31.39
CA GLN A 273 -21.80 -2.43 -31.18
C GLN A 273 -20.83 -3.36 -30.41
N ARG A 274 -19.54 -3.34 -30.75
CA ARG A 274 -18.50 -4.11 -30.01
C ARG A 274 -18.37 -3.65 -28.56
N TYR A 275 -18.39 -2.34 -28.30
CA TYR A 275 -18.36 -1.78 -26.96
C TYR A 275 -19.52 -2.28 -26.09
N ALA A 276 -20.75 -2.29 -26.61
CA ALA A 276 -21.90 -2.84 -25.89
C ALA A 276 -21.75 -4.36 -25.65
N ASN A 277 -21.39 -5.11 -26.69
CA ASN A 277 -21.22 -6.57 -26.63
C ASN A 277 -20.09 -7.05 -25.70
N VAL A 278 -19.11 -6.19 -25.41
CA VAL A 278 -18.06 -6.46 -24.40
C VAL A 278 -18.51 -5.97 -23.02
N MET A 279 -19.11 -4.78 -22.92
CA MET A 279 -19.62 -4.22 -21.67
C MET A 279 -20.63 -5.17 -20.99
N MET A 280 -21.56 -5.75 -21.76
CA MET A 280 -22.56 -6.71 -21.26
C MET A 280 -21.98 -8.07 -20.82
N LYS A 281 -20.69 -8.33 -21.06
CA LYS A 281 -19.99 -9.56 -20.61
C LYS A 281 -19.09 -9.34 -19.41
N LEU A 282 -18.77 -8.09 -19.07
CA LEU A 282 -18.01 -7.78 -17.86
C LEU A 282 -18.92 -7.97 -16.62
N PRO A 283 -18.37 -8.37 -15.48
CA PRO A 283 -19.15 -8.48 -14.25
C PRO A 283 -19.73 -7.11 -13.89
N ALA A 284 -21.04 -7.03 -13.68
CA ALA A 284 -21.70 -5.77 -13.29
C ALA A 284 -21.04 -5.20 -12.02
N PRO A 285 -20.86 -3.86 -11.90
CA PRO A 285 -20.26 -3.29 -10.72
C PRO A 285 -21.11 -3.67 -9.50
N LYS A 286 -20.47 -4.27 -8.49
CA LYS A 286 -21.14 -4.64 -7.24
C LYS A 286 -21.82 -3.37 -6.69
N PRO A 287 -23.08 -3.42 -6.25
CA PRO A 287 -23.69 -2.26 -5.61
C PRO A 287 -22.82 -1.89 -4.40
N ALA A 288 -22.39 -0.63 -4.34
CA ALA A 288 -21.67 -0.13 -3.18
C ALA A 288 -22.51 -0.44 -1.94
N LYS A 289 -21.95 -1.19 -0.99
CA LYS A 289 -22.69 -1.62 0.21
C LYS A 289 -23.11 -0.37 0.98
N ALA A 290 -24.38 0.01 0.86
CA ALA A 290 -25.04 0.76 1.90
C ALA A 290 -24.84 0.02 3.23
N PRO A 291 -24.57 0.72 4.35
CA PRO A 291 -24.33 0.07 5.63
C PRO A 291 -25.50 -0.84 5.97
N ALA A 292 -25.21 -2.13 6.19
CA ALA A 292 -26.24 -3.14 6.34
C ALA A 292 -27.04 -2.87 7.62
N THR A 293 -28.34 -2.59 7.47
CA THR A 293 -29.28 -2.44 8.59
C THR A 293 -29.70 -3.81 9.14
N SER A 294 -28.72 -4.59 9.61
CA SER A 294 -28.96 -5.75 10.46
C SER A 294 -29.52 -5.30 11.82
N GLY A 295 -30.41 -6.10 12.39
CA GLY A 295 -30.98 -5.85 13.72
C GLY A 295 -29.91 -5.88 14.82
N GLN A 296 -30.15 -5.13 15.89
CA GLN A 296 -29.15 -4.81 16.91
C GLN A 296 -28.42 -6.03 17.50
N ARG A 297 -27.13 -6.12 17.17
CA ARG A 297 -26.06 -6.43 18.11
C ARG A 297 -25.03 -5.30 18.04
N THR A 298 -24.12 -5.23 19.01
CA THR A 298 -22.99 -4.27 19.00
C THR A 298 -22.15 -4.45 17.75
N GLU A 299 -21.70 -3.36 17.12
CA GLU A 299 -21.06 -3.37 15.80
C GLU A 299 -19.92 -4.41 15.68
N ASP A 300 -20.01 -5.31 14.70
CA ASP A 300 -19.00 -6.33 14.42
C ASP A 300 -17.71 -5.66 13.87
N ARG A 301 -16.85 -5.28 14.81
CA ARG A 301 -15.46 -4.85 14.58
C ARG A 301 -14.54 -6.06 14.83
N PRO A 302 -13.54 -6.28 13.96
CA PRO A 302 -12.61 -7.39 14.13
C PRO A 302 -11.65 -7.14 15.29
N ASN A 303 -11.18 -8.21 15.93
CA ASN A 303 -10.02 -8.15 16.81
C ASN A 303 -8.73 -7.98 15.98
N VAL A 304 -7.64 -7.60 16.64
CA VAL A 304 -6.30 -7.56 16.03
C VAL A 304 -5.31 -8.35 16.90
N LEU A 305 -4.67 -9.35 16.32
CA LEU A 305 -3.45 -9.99 16.81
C LEU A 305 -2.26 -9.41 16.04
N PHE A 306 -1.40 -8.68 16.74
CA PHE A 306 -0.33 -7.86 16.15
C PHE A 306 1.04 -8.39 16.59
N ILE A 307 1.62 -9.27 15.80
CA ILE A 307 2.88 -9.98 16.09
C ILE A 307 4.06 -9.22 15.49
N SER A 308 5.03 -8.83 16.32
CA SER A 308 6.32 -8.30 15.85
C SER A 308 7.46 -9.26 16.19
N ILE A 309 8.39 -9.47 15.26
CA ILE A 309 9.60 -10.28 15.49
C ILE A 309 10.84 -9.39 15.31
N ASP A 310 11.86 -9.59 16.14
CA ASP A 310 13.00 -8.66 16.28
C ASP A 310 14.25 -9.17 15.55
N ASP A 311 14.80 -8.38 14.63
CA ASP A 311 15.91 -8.76 13.72
C ASP A 311 15.59 -9.91 12.73
N LEU A 312 14.31 -10.21 12.44
CA LEU A 312 13.95 -11.24 11.47
C LEU A 312 14.10 -10.70 10.04
N ASN A 313 15.06 -11.21 9.28
CA ASN A 313 15.22 -10.95 7.84
C ASN A 313 14.22 -11.77 7.02
N ASP A 314 14.39 -11.82 5.70
CA ASP A 314 13.48 -12.51 4.77
C ASP A 314 13.83 -13.99 4.53
N TRP A 315 14.70 -14.60 5.33
CA TRP A 315 15.23 -15.93 5.05
C TRP A 315 14.24 -17.10 5.14
N GLN A 316 13.02 -16.88 5.65
CA GLN A 316 12.01 -17.95 5.88
C GLN A 316 11.61 -18.68 4.59
N GLY A 317 11.20 -19.95 4.71
CA GLY A 317 10.93 -20.83 3.57
C GLY A 317 10.01 -20.23 2.50
N SER A 318 8.87 -19.66 2.91
CA SER A 318 7.88 -19.04 2.02
C SER A 318 8.34 -17.72 1.36
N LEU A 319 9.45 -17.11 1.79
CA LEU A 319 10.07 -15.96 1.12
C LEU A 319 11.20 -16.38 0.16
N GLY A 320 11.60 -17.65 0.18
CA GLY A 320 12.56 -18.24 -0.77
C GLY A 320 14.03 -17.96 -0.43
N GLY A 321 14.33 -17.56 0.80
CA GLY A 321 15.70 -17.21 1.25
C GLY A 321 16.57 -18.42 1.62
N HIS A 322 16.91 -18.57 2.90
CA HIS A 322 17.96 -19.50 3.33
C HIS A 322 17.48 -20.96 3.30
N ARG A 323 17.90 -21.71 2.28
CA ARG A 323 17.42 -23.07 1.94
C ARG A 323 17.39 -24.12 3.06
N GLN A 324 18.17 -23.92 4.13
CA GLN A 324 18.23 -24.84 5.27
C GLN A 324 17.28 -24.47 6.42
N VAL A 325 16.70 -23.26 6.45
CA VAL A 325 15.91 -22.80 7.61
C VAL A 325 14.61 -23.58 7.74
N GLN A 326 14.23 -23.90 8.99
CA GLN A 326 13.05 -24.68 9.30
C GLN A 326 12.01 -23.78 10.01
N THR A 327 10.98 -23.38 9.26
CA THR A 327 9.93 -22.45 9.70
C THR A 327 8.49 -23.00 9.52
N PRO A 328 8.19 -24.25 9.93
CA PRO A 328 6.92 -24.90 9.62
C PRO A 328 5.67 -24.17 10.16
N HIS A 329 5.76 -23.42 11.27
CA HIS A 329 4.61 -22.71 11.79
C HIS A 329 4.33 -21.39 11.04
N LEU A 330 5.36 -20.65 10.65
CA LEU A 330 5.29 -19.45 9.80
C LEU A 330 4.88 -19.82 8.38
N ASP A 331 5.47 -20.86 7.79
CA ASP A 331 5.11 -21.34 6.46
C ASP A 331 3.64 -21.77 6.40
N ARG A 332 3.16 -22.49 7.43
CA ARG A 332 1.72 -22.80 7.60
C ARG A 332 0.87 -21.54 7.81
N LEU A 333 1.36 -20.54 8.55
CA LEU A 333 0.63 -19.28 8.75
C LEU A 333 0.49 -18.52 7.44
N PHE A 334 1.54 -18.39 6.64
CA PHE A 334 1.53 -17.66 5.37
C PHE A 334 0.53 -18.28 4.37
N GLN A 335 0.29 -19.59 4.42
CA GLN A 335 -0.78 -20.26 3.65
C GLN A 335 -2.23 -19.92 4.10
N GLN A 336 -2.44 -19.17 5.18
CA GLN A 336 -3.78 -18.78 5.68
C GLN A 336 -4.21 -17.36 5.32
N GLY A 337 -3.39 -16.59 4.62
CA GLY A 337 -3.63 -15.18 4.30
C GLY A 337 -2.76 -14.71 3.15
N LEU A 338 -2.29 -13.45 3.23
CA LEU A 338 -1.45 -12.83 2.22
C LEU A 338 -0.08 -12.41 2.78
N LEU A 339 0.98 -12.83 2.10
CA LEU A 339 2.38 -12.47 2.39
C LEU A 339 2.89 -11.41 1.40
N PHE A 340 3.34 -10.26 1.90
CA PHE A 340 4.08 -9.29 1.11
C PHE A 340 5.54 -9.72 1.02
N THR A 341 6.03 -9.98 -0.20
CA THR A 341 7.40 -10.45 -0.45
C THR A 341 8.41 -9.31 -0.64
N ASN A 342 7.92 -8.06 -0.64
CA ASN A 342 8.65 -6.84 -1.00
C ASN A 342 8.33 -5.71 0.01
N ALA A 343 8.32 -6.05 1.31
CA ALA A 343 8.01 -5.12 2.39
C ALA A 343 9.29 -4.57 3.02
N HIS A 344 9.34 -3.26 3.32
CA HIS A 344 10.54 -2.60 3.85
C HIS A 344 10.27 -1.68 5.06
N CYS A 345 11.24 -1.66 5.98
CA CYS A 345 11.25 -0.78 7.14
C CYS A 345 11.62 0.68 6.79
N SER A 346 11.14 1.63 7.59
CA SER A 346 11.47 3.06 7.44
C SER A 346 12.94 3.37 7.74
N GLN A 347 13.59 2.58 8.59
CA GLN A 347 15.02 2.67 8.92
C GLN A 347 15.47 1.40 9.64
N ALA A 348 16.62 0.84 9.24
CA ALA A 348 17.16 -0.42 9.75
C ALA A 348 17.76 -0.36 11.18
N VAL A 349 17.01 0.15 12.16
CA VAL A 349 17.28 -0.07 13.58
C VAL A 349 15.98 -0.05 14.39
N CYS A 350 15.88 -0.97 15.37
CA CYS A 350 14.65 -1.28 16.10
C CYS A 350 13.92 -0.03 16.60
N THR A 351 14.65 0.88 17.24
CA THR A 351 14.07 2.11 17.82
C THR A 351 13.42 3.01 16.78
N ALA A 352 14.05 3.20 15.63
CA ALA A 352 13.52 4.08 14.58
C ALA A 352 12.35 3.41 13.85
N SER A 353 12.51 2.15 13.45
CA SER A 353 11.46 1.41 12.74
C SER A 353 10.19 1.22 13.56
N ARG A 354 10.31 0.73 14.81
CA ARG A 354 9.16 0.48 15.69
C ARG A 354 8.39 1.76 15.97
N ASN A 355 9.06 2.85 16.32
CA ASN A 355 8.39 4.14 16.54
C ASN A 355 7.87 4.76 15.23
N SER A 356 8.48 4.47 14.08
CA SER A 356 7.99 4.93 12.78
C SER A 356 6.68 4.23 12.39
N LEU A 357 6.60 2.90 12.47
CA LEU A 357 5.34 2.16 12.27
C LEU A 357 4.28 2.62 13.27
N LEU A 358 4.62 2.64 14.57
CA LEU A 358 3.66 2.91 15.63
C LEU A 358 3.15 4.36 15.63
N SER A 359 3.92 5.34 15.14
CA SER A 359 3.44 6.73 14.95
C SER A 359 2.83 7.00 13.58
N GLY A 360 3.18 6.20 12.57
CA GLY A 360 2.87 6.46 11.16
C GLY A 360 3.72 7.58 10.53
N ILE A 361 4.87 7.93 11.13
CA ILE A 361 5.76 9.03 10.71
C ILE A 361 7.14 8.47 10.38
N HIS A 362 7.76 8.90 9.28
CA HIS A 362 9.11 8.50 8.88
C HIS A 362 10.20 9.14 9.77
N PRO A 363 11.36 8.49 9.99
CA PRO A 363 12.48 9.10 10.73
C PRO A 363 12.95 10.44 10.14
N ALA A 364 12.88 10.61 8.82
CA ALA A 364 13.19 11.86 8.11
C ALA A 364 12.27 13.03 8.52
N SER A 365 10.98 12.75 8.77
CA SER A 365 9.97 13.75 9.16
C SER A 365 9.92 14.03 10.66
N SER A 366 10.43 13.12 11.49
CA SER A 366 10.33 13.15 12.96
C SER A 366 11.66 13.44 13.67
N GLY A 367 12.79 13.35 12.98
CA GLY A 367 14.13 13.40 13.58
C GLY A 367 14.49 12.18 14.44
N TRP A 368 13.65 11.13 14.43
CA TRP A 368 13.72 9.97 15.33
C TRP A 368 14.62 8.84 14.81
N TYR A 369 15.87 9.16 14.48
CA TYR A 369 16.78 8.24 13.79
C TYR A 369 17.35 7.07 14.62
N SER A 370 17.48 7.18 15.96
CA SER A 370 18.01 6.05 16.78
C SER A 370 17.95 6.22 18.30
N SER A 371 17.96 7.45 18.81
CA SER A 371 18.23 7.74 20.23
C SER A 371 16.96 7.80 21.08
N THR A 372 16.63 6.71 21.79
CA THR A 372 15.50 6.65 22.75
C THR A 372 15.48 7.83 23.72
N LYS A 373 16.65 8.20 24.27
CA LYS A 373 16.81 9.30 25.21
C LYS A 373 16.49 10.66 24.58
N ALA A 374 16.72 10.84 23.28
CA ALA A 374 16.32 12.03 22.55
C ALA A 374 14.82 12.00 22.25
N MET A 375 14.34 10.91 21.61
CA MET A 375 12.93 10.69 21.27
C MET A 375 11.99 10.96 22.45
N ARG A 376 12.33 10.44 23.64
CA ARG A 376 11.56 10.64 24.89
C ARG A 376 11.55 12.07 25.40
N ARG A 377 12.60 12.85 25.15
CA ARG A 377 12.66 14.28 25.51
C ARG A 377 11.84 15.15 24.55
N THR A 378 11.70 14.72 23.30
CA THR A 378 10.96 15.40 22.23
C THR A 378 9.59 14.76 21.97
N TYR A 379 9.03 13.98 22.90
CA TYR A 379 7.80 13.23 22.62
C TYR A 379 6.63 14.17 22.30
N ASP A 380 6.29 15.08 23.20
CA ASP A 380 5.18 16.01 23.01
C ASP A 380 5.43 17.04 21.89
N GLU A 381 6.70 17.25 21.47
CA GLU A 381 7.08 18.09 20.34
C GLU A 381 6.75 17.40 19.00
N VAL A 382 7.23 16.17 18.82
CA VAL A 382 7.05 15.40 17.58
C VAL A 382 5.63 14.81 17.47
N MET A 383 5.07 14.33 18.59
CA MET A 383 3.74 13.73 18.64
C MET A 383 2.62 14.73 18.93
N GLY A 384 2.88 16.04 18.99
CA GLY A 384 1.93 17.02 19.55
C GLY A 384 0.50 16.98 18.98
N ASN A 385 0.35 16.63 17.70
CA ASN A 385 -0.94 16.38 17.02
C ASN A 385 -0.99 14.99 16.32
N HIS A 386 -0.23 14.01 16.80
CA HIS A 386 -0.17 12.65 16.30
C HIS A 386 -0.40 11.65 17.46
N VAL A 387 -0.81 10.42 17.17
CA VAL A 387 -1.11 9.42 18.20
C VAL A 387 -0.53 8.08 17.81
N MET A 388 0.04 7.36 18.79
CA MET A 388 0.59 6.02 18.57
C MET A 388 -0.54 5.02 18.31
N LEU A 389 -0.33 4.07 17.39
CA LEU A 389 -1.27 3.02 16.99
C LEU A 389 -1.98 2.32 18.18
N PRO A 390 -1.29 1.93 19.28
CA PRO A 390 -1.96 1.34 20.44
C PRO A 390 -2.90 2.32 21.14
N GLN A 391 -2.47 3.58 21.37
CA GLN A 391 -3.34 4.62 21.91
C GLN A 391 -4.54 4.85 20.99
N TYR A 392 -4.33 4.90 19.68
CA TYR A 392 -5.41 5.14 18.73
C TYR A 392 -6.50 4.06 18.78
N PHE A 393 -6.10 2.79 18.85
CA PHE A 393 -7.05 1.67 19.01
C PHE A 393 -7.80 1.74 20.34
N ARG A 394 -7.09 2.07 21.43
CA ARG A 394 -7.67 2.24 22.76
C ARG A 394 -8.70 3.38 22.83
N ASP A 395 -8.32 4.56 22.34
CA ASP A 395 -9.16 5.77 22.30
C ASP A 395 -10.41 5.55 21.41
N ASN A 396 -10.36 4.59 20.48
CA ASN A 396 -11.49 4.16 19.65
C ASN A 396 -12.22 2.90 20.15
N GLY A 397 -11.99 2.48 21.40
CA GLY A 397 -12.83 1.54 22.13
C GLY A 397 -12.34 0.10 22.23
N TYR A 398 -11.14 -0.22 21.72
CA TYR A 398 -10.55 -1.55 21.87
C TYR A 398 -9.98 -1.77 23.28
N ARG A 399 -9.99 -3.02 23.78
CA ARG A 399 -9.14 -3.43 24.91
C ARG A 399 -7.71 -3.60 24.37
N THR A 400 -6.74 -2.89 24.93
CA THR A 400 -5.36 -2.90 24.44
C THR A 400 -4.43 -3.71 25.35
N LEU A 401 -3.79 -4.72 24.78
CA LEU A 401 -2.97 -5.70 25.50
C LEU A 401 -1.58 -5.82 24.85
N THR A 402 -0.51 -5.97 25.64
CA THR A 402 0.82 -6.26 25.07
C THR A 402 1.70 -7.18 25.93
N ALA A 403 2.49 -8.00 25.23
CA ALA A 403 3.65 -8.71 25.78
C ALA A 403 4.90 -8.45 24.93
N GLY A 404 6.07 -8.46 25.57
CA GLY A 404 7.35 -8.45 24.87
C GLY A 404 7.81 -7.09 24.35
N LYS A 405 8.55 -7.11 23.24
CA LYS A 405 9.16 -5.97 22.57
C LYS A 405 8.29 -5.50 21.40
N ILE A 406 7.41 -4.53 21.66
CA ILE A 406 6.64 -3.82 20.62
C ILE A 406 7.33 -2.49 20.29
N PHE A 407 7.53 -1.67 21.32
CA PHE A 407 8.53 -0.59 21.34
C PHE A 407 9.91 -1.18 21.64
N HIS A 408 11.00 -0.43 21.40
CA HIS A 408 12.35 -0.97 21.53
C HIS A 408 12.70 -1.38 22.99
N GLN A 409 12.16 -0.69 23.99
CA GLN A 409 12.34 -1.00 25.42
C GLN A 409 11.25 -1.93 26.01
N GLY A 410 10.38 -2.52 25.18
CA GLY A 410 9.30 -3.42 25.62
C GLY A 410 7.91 -2.89 25.23
N ALA A 411 7.05 -2.71 26.22
CA ALA A 411 5.72 -2.11 26.06
C ALA A 411 5.75 -0.59 25.76
N SER A 412 6.85 0.12 26.01
CA SER A 412 6.97 1.56 25.75
C SER A 412 8.44 2.02 25.72
N ASP A 413 8.78 2.89 24.77
CA ASP A 413 10.02 3.70 24.80
C ASP A 413 9.85 5.01 25.61
N TYR A 414 8.62 5.28 26.05
CA TYR A 414 8.16 6.50 26.72
C TYR A 414 7.47 6.16 28.05
N PRO A 415 8.22 5.88 29.14
CA PRO A 415 7.66 5.43 30.41
C PRO A 415 6.50 6.30 30.92
N GLU A 416 6.62 7.62 30.81
CA GLU A 416 5.64 8.65 31.21
C GLU A 416 4.33 8.63 30.40
N HIS A 417 4.25 7.83 29.33
CA HIS A 417 3.09 7.72 28.44
C HIS A 417 2.60 6.29 28.27
N THR A 418 3.21 5.32 28.97
CA THR A 418 2.84 3.89 28.90
C THR A 418 1.35 3.67 29.14
N ASP A 419 0.79 4.36 30.13
CA ASP A 419 -0.63 4.29 30.53
C ASP A 419 -1.58 4.92 29.50
N ARG A 420 -1.07 5.50 28.40
CA ARG A 420 -1.87 5.91 27.22
C ARG A 420 -2.01 4.76 26.21
N PHE A 421 -1.02 3.89 26.12
CA PHE A 421 -0.87 2.90 25.04
C PHE A 421 -1.60 1.58 25.30
N TRP A 422 -1.72 1.15 26.57
CA TRP A 422 -2.18 -0.19 26.93
C TRP A 422 -3.11 -0.18 28.15
N ASP A 423 -4.11 -1.06 28.15
CA ASP A 423 -4.92 -1.39 29.32
C ASP A 423 -4.32 -2.53 30.14
N GLN A 424 -3.54 -3.41 29.49
CA GLN A 424 -2.87 -4.53 30.14
C GLN A 424 -1.51 -4.82 29.52
N ILE A 425 -0.50 -5.01 30.38
CA ILE A 425 0.89 -5.27 29.98
C ILE A 425 1.34 -6.56 30.69
N ALA A 426 2.05 -7.43 29.97
CA ALA A 426 2.64 -8.64 30.54
C ALA A 426 3.69 -8.31 31.63
N PRO A 427 3.87 -9.16 32.65
CA PRO A 427 4.91 -8.99 33.65
C PRO A 427 6.31 -8.83 33.02
N SER A 428 7.16 -8.01 33.64
CA SER A 428 8.56 -7.89 33.22
C SER A 428 9.33 -9.16 33.53
N TYR A 429 10.20 -9.58 32.60
CA TYR A 429 11.08 -10.72 32.79
C TYR A 429 12.33 -10.33 33.56
N GLU A 430 12.58 -11.03 34.66
CA GLU A 430 13.75 -10.83 35.50
C GLU A 430 14.71 -12.01 35.38
N VAL A 431 15.90 -11.77 34.83
CA VAL A 431 17.00 -12.74 34.88
C VAL A 431 17.50 -12.83 36.34
N PRO A 432 17.44 -13.98 37.03
CA PRO A 432 17.89 -14.10 38.42
C PRO A 432 19.39 -13.80 38.58
N GLY A 433 19.77 -13.26 39.75
CA GLY A 433 21.16 -12.88 40.05
C GLY A 433 22.17 -14.00 39.78
N HIS A 434 21.86 -15.23 40.22
CA HIS A 434 22.71 -16.40 40.04
C HIS A 434 22.97 -16.80 38.57
N LEU A 435 22.18 -16.32 37.59
CA LEU A 435 22.48 -16.49 36.16
C LEU A 435 23.39 -15.37 35.64
N ARG A 436 23.17 -14.12 36.08
CA ARG A 436 24.08 -12.99 35.80
C ARG A 436 25.48 -13.24 36.35
N GLU A 437 25.56 -13.97 37.48
CA GLU A 437 26.80 -14.40 38.13
C GLU A 437 27.52 -15.56 37.38
N ARG A 438 26.89 -16.23 36.40
CA ARG A 438 27.54 -17.33 35.65
C ARG A 438 28.65 -16.84 34.71
N GLY A 439 28.66 -15.56 34.32
CA GLY A 439 29.71 -14.95 33.50
C GLY A 439 29.14 -14.03 32.43
N ASP A 440 29.39 -14.35 31.17
CA ASP A 440 29.09 -13.49 30.00
C ASP A 440 27.59 -13.36 29.64
N GLY A 441 26.66 -13.72 30.55
CA GLY A 441 25.22 -13.46 30.45
C GLY A 441 24.87 -12.00 30.80
N TYR A 442 25.31 -11.07 29.95
CA TYR A 442 25.35 -9.62 30.19
C TYR A 442 24.15 -9.05 30.98
N GLY A 443 24.45 -8.31 32.04
CA GLY A 443 23.50 -7.77 33.03
C GLY A 443 22.55 -6.64 32.58
N GLY A 444 22.04 -6.70 31.35
CA GLY A 444 20.87 -5.93 30.94
C GLY A 444 19.60 -6.40 31.66
N THR A 445 18.59 -5.53 31.76
CA THR A 445 17.46 -5.75 32.69
C THR A 445 16.32 -6.65 32.19
N LYS A 446 16.29 -7.10 30.91
CA LYS A 446 15.04 -7.63 30.33
C LYS A 446 15.03 -8.90 29.45
N PHE A 447 16.08 -9.32 28.73
CA PHE A 447 15.84 -10.20 27.56
C PHE A 447 16.71 -11.45 27.33
N TYR A 448 18.00 -11.50 27.70
CA TYR A 448 18.92 -12.51 27.10
C TYR A 448 19.73 -13.35 28.10
N PRO A 449 19.40 -14.65 28.30
CA PRO A 449 20.37 -15.64 28.75
C PRO A 449 21.42 -15.95 27.66
N PHE A 450 22.64 -16.26 28.09
CA PHE A 450 23.77 -16.64 27.24
C PHE A 450 24.55 -17.78 27.92
N PRO A 451 24.98 -18.84 27.20
CA PRO A 451 25.61 -19.99 27.83
C PRO A 451 26.96 -19.62 28.47
N LYS A 452 27.28 -20.26 29.59
CA LYS A 452 28.50 -19.99 30.35
C LYS A 452 29.74 -20.36 29.54
N ASN A 453 30.53 -19.35 29.17
CA ASN A 453 31.67 -19.43 28.25
C ASN A 453 31.32 -19.62 26.75
N GLY A 454 30.10 -19.27 26.33
CA GLY A 454 29.71 -19.34 24.92
C GLY A 454 30.60 -18.52 23.97
N PRO A 455 30.67 -18.87 22.68
CA PRO A 455 31.49 -18.16 21.69
C PRO A 455 31.02 -16.70 21.48
N GLN A 456 31.96 -15.76 21.61
CA GLN A 456 31.74 -14.33 21.39
C GLN A 456 33.04 -13.58 21.08
N ILE A 457 32.94 -12.47 20.35
CA ILE A 457 34.10 -11.68 19.89
C ILE A 457 34.89 -11.06 21.06
N SER A 458 34.23 -10.50 22.08
CA SER A 458 34.90 -9.90 23.26
C SER A 458 35.81 -10.87 24.01
N ARG A 459 35.47 -12.16 23.99
CA ARG A 459 36.22 -13.22 24.69
C ARG A 459 37.54 -13.54 23.98
N HIS A 460 37.62 -13.30 22.66
CA HIS A 460 38.83 -13.46 21.87
C HIS A 460 39.67 -12.17 21.84
N PHE A 461 39.05 -11.03 21.52
CA PHE A 461 39.77 -9.77 21.24
C PHE A 461 39.85 -8.77 22.41
N GLY A 462 39.25 -9.09 23.56
CA GLY A 462 39.14 -8.19 24.71
C GLY A 462 37.84 -7.37 24.71
N LYS A 463 37.41 -6.91 25.90
CA LYS A 463 36.17 -6.12 26.04
C LYS A 463 36.34 -4.68 25.51
N GLU A 464 37.57 -4.21 25.41
CA GLU A 464 38.02 -2.96 24.78
C GLU A 464 38.05 -2.99 23.24
N TYR A 465 37.60 -4.08 22.64
CA TYR A 465 37.37 -4.23 21.20
C TYR A 465 35.93 -3.88 20.80
N GLU A 466 35.02 -3.74 21.76
CA GLU A 466 33.58 -3.54 21.54
C GLU A 466 33.09 -2.10 21.82
N ASP A 467 32.11 -1.66 21.05
CA ASP A 467 31.25 -0.49 21.32
C ASP A 467 29.77 -0.90 21.19
N GLY A 468 29.35 -1.84 22.03
CA GLY A 468 28.01 -2.43 22.03
C GLY A 468 28.00 -3.92 22.39
N ASN A 469 26.96 -4.64 21.95
CA ASN A 469 26.83 -6.08 22.16
C ASN A 469 27.73 -6.86 21.19
N SER A 470 28.39 -7.92 21.69
CA SER A 470 29.15 -8.85 20.86
C SER A 470 28.31 -9.51 19.75
N LEU A 471 28.95 -9.90 18.65
CA LEU A 471 28.41 -10.96 17.80
C LEU A 471 28.78 -12.27 18.48
N ALA A 472 27.76 -13.02 18.88
CA ALA A 472 27.86 -14.16 19.79
C ALA A 472 26.69 -15.11 19.55
N TRP A 473 26.91 -16.40 19.78
CA TRP A 473 25.92 -17.46 19.59
C TRP A 473 26.02 -18.51 20.70
N GLY A 474 25.03 -19.39 20.80
CA GLY A 474 25.18 -20.61 21.60
C GLY A 474 23.88 -21.31 21.99
N ALA A 475 23.95 -22.63 22.07
CA ALA A 475 22.89 -23.46 22.61
C ALA A 475 22.73 -23.22 24.12
N LEU A 476 21.49 -23.17 24.60
CA LEU A 476 21.16 -23.05 26.02
C LEU A 476 20.56 -24.35 26.55
N ASP A 477 21.13 -24.85 27.65
CA ASP A 477 20.48 -25.82 28.52
C ASP A 477 19.30 -25.17 29.26
N ARG A 478 18.27 -25.95 29.56
CA ARG A 478 17.05 -25.44 30.23
C ARG A 478 17.38 -24.93 31.66
N GLU A 479 18.42 -25.47 32.28
CA GLU A 479 18.99 -25.06 33.57
C GLU A 479 19.82 -23.76 33.52
N ASP A 480 20.11 -23.21 32.33
CA ASP A 480 20.66 -21.87 32.11
C ASP A 480 19.57 -20.81 31.84
N MET A 481 18.28 -21.19 31.84
CA MET A 481 17.15 -20.29 31.59
C MET A 481 16.35 -19.98 32.88
N PRO A 482 15.90 -18.71 33.09
CA PRO A 482 14.96 -18.37 34.15
C PRO A 482 13.71 -19.26 34.13
N GLY A 483 13.53 -20.08 35.19
CA GLY A 483 12.39 -20.99 35.29
C GLY A 483 12.30 -22.05 34.19
N GLY A 484 13.40 -22.35 33.49
CA GLY A 484 13.42 -23.29 32.36
C GLY A 484 12.90 -22.73 31.04
N LYS A 485 12.59 -21.42 30.96
CA LYS A 485 12.00 -20.78 29.78
C LYS A 485 12.78 -19.58 29.27
N MET A 486 12.85 -19.48 27.95
CA MET A 486 13.24 -18.25 27.24
C MET A 486 12.14 -17.19 27.38
N TYR A 487 12.49 -15.91 27.21
CA TYR A 487 11.49 -14.85 27.32
C TYR A 487 10.37 -14.96 26.27
N ASP A 488 10.70 -15.39 25.04
CA ASP A 488 9.71 -15.58 23.97
C ASP A 488 8.70 -16.69 24.27
N GLU A 489 9.08 -17.72 25.04
CA GLU A 489 8.12 -18.73 25.53
C GLU A 489 7.14 -18.09 26.51
N LEU A 490 7.60 -17.21 27.40
CA LEU A 490 6.73 -16.50 28.37
C LEU A 490 5.85 -15.43 27.69
N ILE A 491 6.33 -14.80 26.61
CA ILE A 491 5.52 -13.95 25.73
C ILE A 491 4.40 -14.77 25.08
N ALA A 492 4.72 -15.94 24.53
CA ALA A 492 3.76 -16.83 23.90
C ALA A 492 2.73 -17.36 24.91
N ASP A 493 3.17 -17.91 26.05
CA ASP A 493 2.30 -18.40 27.12
C ASP A 493 1.30 -17.31 27.57
N TRP A 494 1.79 -16.08 27.79
CA TRP A 494 0.93 -14.96 28.19
C TRP A 494 -0.08 -14.58 27.11
N ALA A 495 0.29 -14.63 25.82
CA ALA A 495 -0.63 -14.35 24.73
C ALA A 495 -1.69 -15.46 24.57
N VAL A 496 -1.30 -16.73 24.75
CA VAL A 496 -2.23 -17.88 24.81
C VAL A 496 -3.25 -17.70 25.93
N ASP A 497 -2.81 -17.36 27.14
CA ASP A 497 -3.71 -17.05 28.26
C ASP A 497 -4.70 -15.92 27.93
N ARG A 498 -4.26 -14.85 27.25
CA ARG A 498 -5.16 -13.73 26.87
C ARG A 498 -6.14 -14.12 25.77
N LEU A 499 -5.80 -15.06 24.89
CA LEU A 499 -6.70 -15.59 23.85
C LEU A 499 -7.76 -16.56 24.43
N GLY A 500 -7.47 -17.19 25.57
CA GLY A 500 -8.42 -17.98 26.35
C GLY A 500 -9.32 -17.17 27.30
N GLU A 501 -9.08 -15.87 27.48
CA GLU A 501 -9.97 -14.99 28.23
C GLU A 501 -11.22 -14.59 27.43
N GLN A 502 -12.33 -14.34 28.13
CA GLN A 502 -13.51 -13.70 27.54
C GLN A 502 -13.31 -12.18 27.43
N HIS A 503 -13.64 -11.59 26.27
CA HIS A 503 -13.52 -10.14 26.03
C HIS A 503 -14.86 -9.48 25.67
N GLU A 504 -15.32 -8.54 26.49
CA GLU A 504 -16.55 -7.75 26.22
C GLU A 504 -16.38 -6.67 25.13
N LYS A 505 -15.13 -6.40 24.73
CA LYS A 505 -14.73 -5.42 23.72
C LYS A 505 -13.83 -6.09 22.68
N PRO A 506 -13.78 -5.61 21.43
CA PRO A 506 -12.75 -6.06 20.50
C PRO A 506 -11.37 -5.75 21.08
N PHE A 507 -10.41 -6.66 20.90
CA PHE A 507 -9.06 -6.53 21.46
C PHE A 507 -8.02 -6.17 20.40
N PHE A 508 -6.99 -5.45 20.82
CA PHE A 508 -5.73 -5.27 20.10
C PHE A 508 -4.63 -5.90 20.97
N LEU A 509 -4.18 -7.09 20.59
CA LEU A 509 -3.21 -7.92 21.32
C LEU A 509 -1.86 -7.89 20.61
N ALA A 510 -0.90 -7.13 21.16
CA ALA A 510 0.40 -6.91 20.57
C ALA A 510 1.49 -7.81 21.19
N VAL A 511 2.00 -8.75 20.40
CA VAL A 511 2.91 -9.83 20.83
C VAL A 511 4.29 -9.61 20.21
N GLY A 512 5.25 -9.12 21.00
CA GLY A 512 6.56 -8.71 20.53
C GLY A 512 7.66 -9.72 20.87
N PHE A 513 7.95 -10.65 19.97
CA PHE A 513 9.07 -11.60 20.12
C PHE A 513 10.42 -10.90 19.88
N VAL A 514 11.47 -11.42 20.54
CA VAL A 514 12.80 -10.83 20.67
C VAL A 514 13.89 -11.69 20.02
N ARG A 515 13.62 -12.96 19.71
CA ARG A 515 14.44 -13.75 18.78
C ARG A 515 14.01 -13.44 17.33
N PRO A 516 14.95 -13.39 16.36
CA PRO A 516 16.36 -13.76 16.43
C PRO A 516 17.40 -12.68 16.83
N HIS A 517 17.04 -11.53 17.42
CA HIS A 517 18.00 -10.47 17.81
C HIS A 517 19.18 -10.96 18.66
N ALA A 518 20.41 -10.60 18.26
CA ALA A 518 21.66 -11.00 18.92
C ALA A 518 21.69 -10.75 20.44
N PRO A 519 22.28 -11.65 21.27
CA PRO A 519 23.08 -12.82 20.87
C PRO A 519 22.22 -13.96 20.31
N PHE A 520 22.77 -14.75 19.39
CA PHE A 520 22.06 -15.82 18.71
C PHE A 520 22.00 -17.07 19.60
N THR A 521 21.15 -16.98 20.63
CA THR A 521 20.95 -18.02 21.66
C THR A 521 19.50 -18.51 21.72
N ALA A 522 19.34 -19.83 21.77
CA ALA A 522 18.06 -20.54 21.79
C ALA A 522 18.21 -21.85 22.58
N PRO A 523 17.10 -22.52 22.98
CA PRO A 523 17.16 -23.84 23.60
C PRO A 523 17.87 -24.85 22.69
N LYS A 524 18.71 -25.72 23.27
CA LYS A 524 19.60 -26.63 22.52
C LYS A 524 18.87 -27.55 21.53
N GLU A 525 17.60 -27.86 21.78
CA GLU A 525 16.74 -28.64 20.88
C GLU A 525 16.55 -27.98 19.51
N PHE A 526 16.62 -26.64 19.39
CA PHE A 526 16.54 -25.94 18.10
C PHE A 526 17.89 -25.87 17.36
N PHE A 527 19.01 -26.00 18.08
CA PHE A 527 20.32 -26.22 17.46
C PHE A 527 20.45 -27.64 16.91
N ALA A 528 19.89 -28.64 17.59
CA ALA A 528 19.86 -30.03 17.16
C ALA A 528 18.98 -30.30 15.92
N MET A 529 18.32 -29.28 15.37
CA MET A 529 17.62 -29.34 14.07
C MET A 529 18.57 -29.18 12.87
N TYR A 530 19.83 -28.80 13.10
CA TYR A 530 20.81 -28.41 12.09
C TYR A 530 22.16 -29.12 12.33
N ASP A 531 22.90 -29.42 11.27
CA ASP A 531 24.32 -29.80 11.38
C ASP A 531 25.19 -28.57 11.09
N LEU A 532 26.04 -28.19 12.05
CA LEU A 532 26.93 -27.03 11.96
C LEU A 532 27.93 -27.14 10.80
N ASP A 533 28.43 -28.34 10.50
CA ASP A 533 29.45 -28.52 9.45
C ASP A 533 28.82 -28.46 8.04
N GLU A 534 27.50 -28.66 7.92
CA GLU A 534 26.74 -28.51 6.67
C GLU A 534 26.12 -27.12 6.47
N ILE A 535 26.23 -26.18 7.44
CA ILE A 535 25.61 -24.84 7.30
C ILE A 535 26.25 -24.03 6.17
N ASP A 536 25.41 -23.54 5.27
CA ASP A 536 25.76 -22.57 4.24
C ASP A 536 26.06 -21.19 4.84
N VAL A 537 26.90 -20.41 4.17
CA VAL A 537 27.09 -18.98 4.47
C VAL A 537 26.75 -18.13 3.24
N PRO A 538 26.32 -16.87 3.42
CA PRO A 538 26.02 -15.97 2.31
C PRO A 538 27.17 -15.87 1.29
N ASN A 539 26.83 -15.89 0.00
CA ASN A 539 27.79 -15.75 -1.08
C ASN A 539 28.20 -14.29 -1.25
N VAL A 540 29.41 -13.93 -0.81
CA VAL A 540 29.94 -12.55 -0.85
C VAL A 540 31.14 -12.47 -1.78
N PRO A 541 31.04 -11.78 -2.94
CA PRO A 541 32.16 -11.63 -3.88
C PRO A 541 33.41 -10.99 -3.25
N GLU A 542 34.60 -11.36 -3.74
CA GLU A 542 35.87 -10.80 -3.25
C GLU A 542 35.97 -9.27 -3.49
N ASN A 543 35.25 -8.76 -4.50
CA ASN A 543 35.19 -7.35 -4.89
C ASN A 543 33.86 -6.65 -4.53
N ASP A 544 33.01 -7.24 -3.69
CA ASP A 544 31.64 -6.75 -3.35
C ASP A 544 31.60 -5.34 -2.69
N MET A 545 32.77 -4.80 -2.33
CA MET A 545 32.94 -3.44 -1.80
C MET A 545 33.60 -2.49 -2.79
N SER A 546 34.15 -2.95 -3.92
CA SER A 546 35.07 -2.15 -4.76
C SER A 546 34.45 -0.88 -5.36
N ASP A 547 33.15 -0.92 -5.65
CA ASP A 547 32.31 0.13 -6.24
C ASP A 547 31.45 0.91 -5.21
N ILE A 548 31.52 0.54 -3.93
CA ILE A 548 30.74 1.14 -2.85
C ILE A 548 31.35 2.51 -2.42
N PRO A 549 30.56 3.60 -2.35
CA PRO A 549 31.00 4.91 -1.85
C PRO A 549 31.56 4.88 -0.41
N LEU A 550 32.33 5.90 -0.03
CA LEU A 550 32.95 5.96 1.30
C LEU A 550 31.94 5.99 2.45
N MET A 551 30.73 6.50 2.26
CA MET A 551 29.64 6.39 3.25
C MET A 551 29.13 4.96 3.39
N GLY A 552 28.89 4.25 2.29
CA GLY A 552 28.57 2.81 2.28
C GLY A 552 29.67 1.98 2.96
N LYS A 553 30.95 2.20 2.62
CA LYS A 553 32.11 1.57 3.30
C LYS A 553 32.15 1.89 4.80
N SER A 554 31.80 3.11 5.19
CA SER A 554 31.69 3.52 6.59
C SER A 554 30.55 2.82 7.33
N ILE A 555 29.44 2.54 6.65
CA ILE A 555 28.30 1.74 7.16
C ILE A 555 28.72 0.28 7.32
N ALA A 556 29.26 -0.34 6.25
CA ALA A 556 29.72 -1.74 6.22
C ALA A 556 30.66 -2.08 7.40
N PHE A 557 31.57 -1.16 7.75
CA PHE A 557 32.48 -1.29 8.90
C PHE A 557 31.79 -1.65 10.23
N GLY A 558 30.54 -1.23 10.44
CA GLY A 558 29.79 -1.55 11.66
C GLY A 558 30.24 -0.76 12.90
N ARG A 559 30.36 -1.47 14.02
CA ARG A 559 30.58 -0.94 15.38
C ARG A 559 31.92 -1.36 16.00
N LEU A 560 32.35 -2.60 15.77
CA LEU A 560 33.52 -3.18 16.42
C LEU A 560 34.81 -2.46 15.99
N LYS A 561 35.81 -2.48 16.87
CA LYS A 561 37.16 -1.98 16.56
C LYS A 561 37.74 -2.82 15.41
N GLY A 562 38.31 -2.19 14.38
CA GLY A 562 38.71 -2.89 13.15
C GLY A 562 37.56 -3.27 12.19
N GLY A 563 36.33 -3.38 12.71
CA GLY A 563 35.07 -3.53 11.99
C GLY A 563 34.48 -4.95 12.03
N ASP A 564 33.15 -5.05 11.98
CA ASP A 564 32.44 -6.28 12.38
C ASP A 564 32.77 -7.50 11.51
N HIS A 565 32.77 -7.36 10.18
CA HIS A 565 33.06 -8.49 9.29
C HIS A 565 34.50 -8.98 9.43
N HIS A 566 35.48 -8.06 9.52
CA HIS A 566 36.86 -8.40 9.82
C HIS A 566 37.01 -9.13 11.15
N ALA A 567 36.30 -8.70 12.19
CA ALA A 567 36.31 -9.33 13.51
C ALA A 567 35.74 -10.76 13.49
N VAL A 568 34.70 -11.01 12.68
CA VAL A 568 34.16 -12.37 12.49
C VAL A 568 35.15 -13.27 11.77
N VAL A 569 35.61 -12.89 10.58
CA VAL A 569 36.47 -13.76 9.75
C VAL A 569 37.89 -13.92 10.30
N SER A 570 38.30 -13.07 11.25
CA SER A 570 39.60 -13.20 11.95
C SER A 570 39.53 -14.05 13.24
N LEU A 571 38.35 -14.47 13.70
CA LEU A 571 38.20 -15.22 14.96
C LEU A 571 38.46 -16.71 14.75
N SER A 572 37.84 -17.31 13.72
CA SER A 572 38.13 -18.65 13.18
C SER A 572 37.56 -18.78 11.78
N ASP A 573 38.06 -19.75 11.00
CA ASP A 573 37.55 -20.09 9.66
C ASP A 573 36.07 -20.50 9.65
N ASN A 574 35.52 -20.88 10.82
CA ASN A 574 34.14 -21.32 11.00
C ASN A 574 33.23 -20.28 11.66
N TYR A 575 33.75 -19.20 12.27
CA TYR A 575 32.94 -18.33 13.13
C TYR A 575 31.78 -17.62 12.39
N TRP A 576 31.93 -17.40 11.08
CA TRP A 576 30.84 -16.95 10.21
C TRP A 576 29.70 -17.98 10.18
N ARG A 577 30.02 -19.24 9.84
CA ARG A 577 29.07 -20.37 9.79
C ARG A 577 28.39 -20.62 11.14
N GLU A 578 29.16 -20.51 12.22
CA GLU A 578 28.65 -20.63 13.58
C GLU A 578 27.62 -19.54 13.95
N LEU A 579 27.83 -18.29 13.51
CA LEU A 579 26.84 -17.21 13.71
C LEU A 579 25.57 -17.44 12.87
N VAL A 580 25.69 -17.98 11.65
CA VAL A 580 24.54 -18.38 10.81
C VAL A 580 23.76 -19.52 11.46
N PHE A 581 24.45 -20.58 11.89
CA PHE A 581 23.88 -21.71 12.66
C PHE A 581 23.10 -21.22 13.89
N GLY A 582 23.66 -20.28 14.66
CA GLY A 582 22.97 -19.62 15.76
C GLY A 582 21.71 -18.85 15.34
N TYR A 583 21.78 -18.10 14.24
CA TYR A 583 20.62 -17.34 13.74
C TYR A 583 19.49 -18.28 13.29
N LEU A 584 19.79 -19.33 12.53
CA LEU A 584 18.82 -20.32 12.07
C LEU A 584 18.12 -21.04 13.25
N ALA A 585 18.87 -21.45 14.27
CA ALA A 585 18.31 -22.00 15.50
C ALA A 585 17.38 -21.01 16.24
N CYS A 586 17.72 -19.71 16.23
CA CYS A 586 16.86 -18.66 16.79
C CYS A 586 15.58 -18.42 15.97
N VAL A 587 15.65 -18.54 14.64
CA VAL A 587 14.49 -18.43 13.73
C VAL A 587 13.52 -19.59 13.95
N SER A 588 14.01 -20.84 13.98
CA SER A 588 13.16 -22.01 14.30
C SER A 588 12.59 -21.97 15.72
N PHE A 589 13.33 -21.40 16.68
CA PHE A 589 12.82 -21.21 18.03
C PHE A 589 11.64 -20.21 18.08
N VAL A 590 11.72 -19.06 17.40
CA VAL A 590 10.62 -18.08 17.39
C VAL A 590 9.45 -18.54 16.52
N ASP A 591 9.70 -19.29 15.43
CA ASP A 591 8.67 -19.96 14.63
C ASP A 591 7.73 -20.82 15.51
N ALA A 592 8.31 -21.66 16.37
CA ALA A 592 7.54 -22.46 17.32
C ALA A 592 6.76 -21.62 18.36
N GLN A 593 7.22 -20.40 18.69
CA GLN A 593 6.49 -19.51 19.61
C GLN A 593 5.33 -18.79 18.91
N VAL A 594 5.52 -18.38 17.65
CA VAL A 594 4.42 -17.90 16.78
C VAL A 594 3.38 -19.01 16.60
N GLY A 595 3.82 -20.25 16.38
CA GLY A 595 2.97 -21.44 16.31
C GLY A 595 1.96 -21.52 17.45
N LYS A 596 2.45 -21.56 18.71
CA LYS A 596 1.61 -21.62 19.93
C LYS A 596 0.51 -20.54 19.96
N VAL A 597 0.86 -19.29 19.64
CA VAL A 597 -0.09 -18.16 19.71
C VAL A 597 -1.13 -18.24 18.58
N ILE A 598 -0.70 -18.66 17.38
CA ILE A 598 -1.59 -18.86 16.23
C ILE A 598 -2.51 -20.06 16.42
N ASP A 599 -2.05 -21.13 17.08
CA ASP A 599 -2.86 -22.30 17.40
C ASP A 599 -3.89 -21.98 18.49
N ALA A 600 -3.51 -21.28 19.56
CA ALA A 600 -4.45 -20.78 20.56
C ALA A 600 -5.49 -19.81 19.98
N LEU A 601 -5.13 -18.98 19.00
CA LEU A 601 -6.11 -18.15 18.29
C LEU A 601 -7.09 -19.02 17.49
N GLN A 602 -6.63 -20.07 16.82
CA GLN A 602 -7.49 -21.00 16.06
C GLN A 602 -8.43 -21.80 16.97
N GLU A 603 -7.98 -22.17 18.18
CA GLU A 603 -8.80 -22.87 19.18
C GLU A 603 -9.78 -21.93 19.93
N SER A 604 -9.55 -20.62 19.90
CA SER A 604 -10.44 -19.61 20.51
C SER A 604 -11.69 -19.30 19.65
N GLU A 605 -12.73 -18.78 20.31
CA GLU A 605 -13.92 -18.24 19.63
C GLU A 605 -13.63 -17.00 18.74
N TYR A 606 -12.43 -16.42 18.86
CA TYR A 606 -12.02 -15.23 18.12
C TYR A 606 -11.38 -15.52 16.76
N SER A 607 -11.13 -16.80 16.46
CA SER A 607 -10.50 -17.30 15.22
C SER A 607 -11.04 -16.68 13.93
N ASP A 608 -12.35 -16.62 13.75
CA ASP A 608 -13.00 -16.10 12.53
C ASP A 608 -13.09 -14.57 12.47
N ASN A 609 -13.00 -13.86 13.60
CA ASN A 609 -13.15 -12.40 13.70
C ASN A 609 -11.83 -11.66 14.02
N THR A 610 -10.67 -12.31 13.89
CA THR A 610 -9.37 -11.70 14.22
C THR A 610 -8.54 -11.43 12.98
N ILE A 611 -8.15 -10.16 12.79
CA ILE A 611 -7.07 -9.78 11.89
C ILE A 611 -5.75 -10.22 12.52
N VAL A 612 -4.95 -11.00 11.80
CA VAL A 612 -3.57 -11.31 12.19
C VAL A 612 -2.63 -10.47 11.34
N VAL A 613 -1.74 -9.72 11.97
CA VAL A 613 -0.61 -9.06 11.30
C VAL A 613 0.68 -9.62 11.88
N LEU A 614 1.61 -10.04 11.03
CA LEU A 614 2.97 -10.39 11.42
C LEU A 614 3.96 -9.51 10.66
N TRP A 615 4.91 -8.92 11.38
CA TRP A 615 5.95 -8.07 10.81
C TRP A 615 7.29 -8.27 11.52
N SER A 616 8.39 -8.02 10.81
CA SER A 616 9.70 -7.75 11.43
C SER A 616 9.96 -6.24 11.47
N ASP A 617 10.70 -5.76 12.46
CA ASP A 617 11.06 -4.34 12.55
C ASP A 617 12.15 -3.93 11.55
N HIS A 618 13.08 -4.81 11.21
CA HIS A 618 14.01 -4.67 10.09
C HIS A 618 14.70 -6.02 9.80
N GLY A 619 15.35 -6.12 8.63
CA GLY A 619 16.17 -7.28 8.31
C GLY A 619 17.50 -7.31 9.06
N GLN A 620 18.45 -8.13 8.60
CA GLN A 620 19.73 -8.41 9.25
C GLN A 620 20.74 -8.99 8.25
N HIS A 621 21.90 -8.35 8.09
CA HIS A 621 23.04 -8.98 7.40
C HIS A 621 23.71 -10.03 8.29
N LEU A 622 24.08 -11.15 7.68
CA LEU A 622 24.88 -12.22 8.24
C LEU A 622 26.15 -12.45 7.40
N GLY A 623 26.62 -11.41 6.70
CA GLY A 623 27.93 -11.33 6.03
C GLY A 623 27.92 -10.53 4.73
N GLU A 624 26.75 -10.37 4.11
CA GLU A 624 26.47 -9.69 2.83
C GLU A 624 26.96 -8.23 2.85
N LYS A 625 27.47 -7.71 1.72
CA LYS A 625 28.12 -6.37 1.65
C LYS A 625 29.22 -6.16 2.69
N ARG A 626 29.93 -7.26 3.02
CA ARG A 626 30.88 -7.37 4.14
C ARG A 626 30.37 -6.69 5.41
N HIS A 627 29.08 -6.83 5.66
CA HIS A 627 28.38 -6.19 6.76
C HIS A 627 27.77 -7.26 7.67
N TRP A 628 27.42 -6.83 8.89
CA TRP A 628 26.82 -7.69 9.90
C TRP A 628 25.80 -6.86 10.67
N ARG A 629 24.74 -7.54 11.11
CA ARG A 629 23.57 -6.94 11.75
C ARG A 629 22.74 -6.12 10.74
N LYS A 630 21.67 -5.51 11.22
CA LYS A 630 20.99 -4.35 10.62
C LYS A 630 21.91 -3.12 10.55
N GLN A 631 21.33 -1.94 10.30
CA GLN A 631 21.97 -0.61 10.23
C GLN A 631 22.59 -0.25 8.86
N SER A 632 22.14 -0.85 7.76
CA SER A 632 22.49 -0.45 6.40
C SER A 632 21.29 0.10 5.61
N LEU A 633 21.54 0.46 4.34
CA LEU A 633 20.54 0.87 3.35
C LEU A 633 20.31 -0.16 2.23
N TRP A 634 20.95 -1.32 2.32
CA TRP A 634 20.84 -2.44 1.37
C TRP A 634 19.57 -3.27 1.60
N GLU A 635 19.26 -4.18 0.68
CA GLU A 635 18.08 -5.06 0.72
C GLU A 635 17.98 -5.80 2.06
N GLU A 636 19.03 -6.55 2.44
CA GLU A 636 19.12 -7.39 3.65
C GLU A 636 18.85 -6.65 4.98
N SER A 637 19.19 -5.35 5.08
CA SER A 637 18.86 -4.55 6.27
C SER A 637 17.43 -4.02 6.27
N THR A 638 16.82 -3.84 5.10
CA THR A 638 15.58 -3.06 4.97
C THR A 638 14.36 -3.93 4.67
N ARG A 639 14.52 -5.03 3.93
CA ARG A 639 13.47 -6.00 3.58
C ARG A 639 13.07 -6.81 4.81
N VAL A 640 11.77 -7.08 4.94
CA VAL A 640 11.18 -7.77 6.10
C VAL A 640 10.01 -8.67 5.68
N PRO A 641 9.74 -9.76 6.42
CA PRO A 641 8.44 -10.42 6.36
C PRO A 641 7.34 -9.44 6.80
N LEU A 642 6.29 -9.33 5.99
CA LEU A 642 5.04 -8.65 6.36
C LEU A 642 3.86 -9.47 5.86
N TYR A 643 3.01 -9.92 6.77
CA TYR A 643 1.89 -10.82 6.49
C TYR A 643 0.59 -10.29 7.13
N PHE A 644 -0.51 -10.51 6.42
CA PHE A 644 -1.87 -10.20 6.89
C PHE A 644 -2.82 -11.37 6.65
N LYS A 645 -3.61 -11.70 7.67
CA LYS A 645 -4.90 -12.41 7.56
C LYS A 645 -5.98 -11.43 7.97
N ALA A 646 -6.89 -11.06 7.07
CA ALA A 646 -7.98 -10.13 7.36
C ALA A 646 -9.33 -10.75 6.96
N PRO A 647 -10.21 -11.08 7.92
CA PRO A 647 -11.48 -11.76 7.65
C PRO A 647 -12.33 -11.06 6.57
N GLY A 648 -12.67 -11.80 5.51
CA GLY A 648 -13.46 -11.29 4.38
C GLY A 648 -12.74 -10.31 3.45
N VAL A 649 -11.42 -10.13 3.59
CA VAL A 649 -10.58 -9.26 2.73
C VAL A 649 -9.48 -10.06 2.03
N THR A 650 -8.61 -10.74 2.78
CA THR A 650 -7.51 -11.53 2.21
C THR A 650 -7.97 -12.91 1.77
N ALA A 651 -7.58 -13.34 0.57
CA ALA A 651 -7.54 -14.75 0.22
C ALA A 651 -6.39 -15.48 0.98
N ALA A 652 -6.41 -16.81 0.98
CA ALA A 652 -5.45 -17.64 1.70
C ALA A 652 -4.38 -18.21 0.74
N GLY A 653 -3.10 -18.04 1.10
CA GLY A 653 -1.96 -18.52 0.32
C GLY A 653 -1.55 -17.61 -0.83
N GLU A 654 -1.98 -16.34 -0.83
CA GLU A 654 -1.58 -15.37 -1.85
C GLU A 654 -0.28 -14.63 -1.47
N THR A 655 0.47 -14.19 -2.49
CA THR A 655 1.67 -13.37 -2.31
C THR A 655 1.54 -12.06 -3.08
N CYS A 656 2.01 -10.96 -2.48
CA CYS A 656 2.06 -9.64 -3.11
C CYS A 656 3.51 -9.17 -3.25
N SER A 657 3.96 -8.97 -4.49
CA SER A 657 5.30 -8.48 -4.84
C SER A 657 5.40 -6.96 -5.03
N GLN A 658 4.30 -6.23 -4.79
CA GLN A 658 4.32 -4.77 -4.79
C GLN A 658 5.15 -4.27 -3.60
N VAL A 659 5.96 -3.24 -3.82
CA VAL A 659 6.77 -2.65 -2.75
C VAL A 659 5.87 -1.95 -1.72
N VAL A 660 6.04 -2.27 -0.44
CA VAL A 660 5.22 -1.73 0.67
C VAL A 660 6.09 -1.30 1.85
N SER A 661 5.68 -0.26 2.56
CA SER A 661 6.37 0.23 3.75
C SER A 661 5.74 -0.31 5.02
N LEU A 662 6.53 -0.50 6.07
CA LEU A 662 6.00 -0.67 7.44
C LEU A 662 5.11 0.52 7.89
N LEU A 663 5.28 1.72 7.31
CA LEU A 663 4.36 2.85 7.52
C LEU A 663 2.94 2.58 7.04
N ASP A 664 2.76 1.69 6.05
CA ASP A 664 1.46 1.37 5.47
C ASP A 664 0.59 0.53 6.42
N VAL A 665 1.19 -0.11 7.44
CA VAL A 665 0.49 -1.00 8.38
C VAL A 665 -0.53 -0.26 9.25
N TYR A 666 -0.21 0.95 9.72
CA TYR A 666 -1.12 1.75 10.55
C TYR A 666 -2.40 2.15 9.79
N PRO A 667 -2.37 2.83 8.62
CA PRO A 667 -3.60 3.16 7.90
C PRO A 667 -4.37 1.91 7.44
N THR A 668 -3.67 0.80 7.13
CA THR A 668 -4.32 -0.48 6.82
C THR A 668 -5.17 -0.99 7.99
N LEU A 669 -4.63 -0.97 9.21
CA LEU A 669 -5.36 -1.41 10.41
C LEU A 669 -6.53 -0.49 10.76
N VAL A 670 -6.40 0.82 10.52
CA VAL A 670 -7.50 1.79 10.66
C VAL A 670 -8.68 1.44 9.73
N ASP A 671 -8.39 1.21 8.45
CA ASP A 671 -9.39 0.87 7.43
C ASP A 671 -10.06 -0.50 7.69
N LEU A 672 -9.27 -1.55 7.92
CA LEU A 672 -9.77 -2.91 8.18
C LEU A 672 -10.69 -2.97 9.41
N CYS A 673 -10.34 -2.22 10.46
CA CYS A 673 -11.11 -2.13 11.69
C CYS A 673 -12.28 -1.13 11.63
N LYS A 674 -12.48 -0.47 10.48
CA LYS A 674 -13.52 0.55 10.21
C LYS A 674 -13.48 1.71 11.22
N LEU A 675 -12.29 2.06 11.67
CA LEU A 675 -12.07 3.18 12.58
C LEU A 675 -12.19 4.53 11.84
N PRO A 676 -12.35 5.65 12.56
CA PRO A 676 -12.28 6.97 11.95
C PRO A 676 -10.94 7.17 11.21
N PRO A 677 -10.85 8.07 10.21
CA PRO A 677 -9.56 8.35 9.57
C PRO A 677 -8.54 8.94 10.56
N ALA A 678 -7.45 8.23 10.80
CA ALA A 678 -6.32 8.73 11.57
C ALA A 678 -5.57 9.81 10.77
N SER A 679 -5.34 10.97 11.38
CA SER A 679 -4.75 12.12 10.69
C SER A 679 -3.22 12.06 10.63
N ARG A 680 -2.64 12.56 9.52
CA ARG A 680 -1.19 12.80 9.36
C ARG A 680 -0.30 11.55 9.40
N LEU A 681 -0.82 10.40 8.94
CA LEU A 681 0.01 9.22 8.64
C LEU A 681 0.69 9.41 7.27
N GLU A 682 1.92 8.93 7.13
CA GLU A 682 2.73 9.06 5.91
C GLU A 682 2.70 7.79 5.01
N GLY A 683 2.17 6.68 5.53
CA GLY A 683 1.88 5.46 4.78
C GLY A 683 0.57 5.50 3.99
N GLU A 684 0.37 4.54 3.12
CA GLU A 684 -0.82 4.35 2.28
C GLU A 684 -1.41 2.96 2.47
N SER A 685 -2.67 2.90 2.90
CA SER A 685 -3.41 1.65 3.20
C SER A 685 -3.21 0.55 2.16
N LEU A 686 -2.93 -0.66 2.65
CA LEU A 686 -2.70 -1.86 1.86
C LEU A 686 -3.99 -2.60 1.52
N VAL A 687 -5.17 -2.17 1.99
CA VAL A 687 -6.46 -2.82 1.70
C VAL A 687 -6.69 -3.12 0.20
N PRO A 688 -6.29 -2.25 -0.76
CA PRO A 688 -6.35 -2.58 -2.18
C PRO A 688 -5.47 -3.78 -2.59
N GLN A 689 -4.26 -3.89 -2.02
CA GLN A 689 -3.36 -5.04 -2.25
C GLN A 689 -3.81 -6.29 -1.48
N LEU A 690 -4.35 -6.14 -0.26
CA LEU A 690 -4.93 -7.23 0.54
C LEU A 690 -6.15 -7.87 -0.14
N SER A 691 -6.91 -7.08 -0.90
CA SER A 691 -8.08 -7.54 -1.65
C SER A 691 -7.74 -8.08 -3.05
N ASN A 692 -6.56 -7.73 -3.58
CA ASN A 692 -6.05 -8.15 -4.89
C ASN A 692 -4.53 -7.86 -4.96
N PRO A 693 -3.66 -8.89 -4.88
CA PRO A 693 -2.19 -8.71 -4.91
C PRO A 693 -1.65 -7.99 -6.15
N SER A 694 -2.43 -7.98 -7.25
CA SER A 694 -2.08 -7.41 -8.55
C SER A 694 -2.16 -5.88 -8.62
N VAL A 695 -2.71 -5.21 -7.59
CA VAL A 695 -2.94 -3.76 -7.60
C VAL A 695 -1.62 -3.00 -7.47
N PHE A 696 -1.10 -2.53 -8.62
CA PHE A 696 0.18 -1.82 -8.72
C PHE A 696 0.29 -0.59 -7.81
N ARG A 697 1.38 -0.50 -7.03
CA ARG A 697 1.70 0.68 -6.19
C ARG A 697 2.60 1.65 -6.96
N VAL A 698 2.22 2.93 -6.98
CA VAL A 698 2.95 3.99 -7.71
C VAL A 698 4.05 4.63 -6.87
N LYS A 699 3.88 4.64 -5.54
CA LYS A 699 4.82 5.19 -4.57
C LYS A 699 5.87 4.13 -4.19
N PRO A 700 7.17 4.36 -4.42
CA PRO A 700 8.23 3.53 -3.88
C PRO A 700 8.38 3.75 -2.37
N VAL A 701 9.07 2.84 -1.70
CA VAL A 701 9.36 2.96 -0.26
C VAL A 701 10.64 3.75 -0.04
N LEU A 702 10.63 4.62 0.97
CA LEU A 702 11.80 5.32 1.48
C LEU A 702 12.30 4.62 2.76
N SER A 703 13.59 4.31 2.81
CA SER A 703 14.29 3.85 4.02
C SER A 703 15.48 4.75 4.32
N SER A 704 15.69 5.17 5.58
CA SER A 704 16.85 5.98 6.00
C SER A 704 17.88 5.18 6.80
N TRP A 705 19.12 5.69 6.89
CA TRP A 705 20.07 5.28 7.92
C TRP A 705 20.89 6.46 8.47
N TYR A 706 20.52 6.90 9.69
CA TYR A 706 20.86 8.22 10.24
C TYR A 706 20.36 9.38 9.33
N TYR A 707 20.55 10.61 9.79
CA TYR A 707 20.16 11.85 9.11
C TYR A 707 20.75 11.94 7.68
N GLY A 708 19.91 12.16 6.67
CA GLY A 708 20.35 12.48 5.30
C GLY A 708 20.96 11.35 4.47
N ASN A 709 20.89 10.08 4.90
CA ASN A 709 21.20 8.94 4.02
C ASN A 709 19.93 8.14 3.77
N HIS A 710 19.64 7.85 2.50
CA HIS A 710 18.35 7.31 2.07
C HIS A 710 18.48 6.27 0.96
N ALA A 711 17.61 5.27 0.99
CA ALA A 711 17.31 4.38 -0.12
C ALA A 711 15.85 4.56 -0.56
N VAL A 712 15.63 4.60 -1.88
CA VAL A 712 14.31 4.57 -2.53
C VAL A 712 14.19 3.24 -3.26
N ARG A 713 13.24 2.39 -2.84
CA ARG A 713 12.98 1.07 -3.40
C ARG A 713 11.66 1.09 -4.17
N SER A 714 11.71 0.92 -5.50
CA SER A 714 10.54 0.56 -6.31
C SER A 714 10.41 -0.97 -6.38
N ASN A 715 9.46 -1.52 -7.14
CA ASN A 715 9.37 -2.98 -7.32
C ASN A 715 10.67 -3.58 -7.91
N ASP A 716 11.25 -2.91 -8.89
CA ASP A 716 12.37 -3.43 -9.70
C ASP A 716 13.75 -2.94 -9.23
N TRP A 717 13.83 -1.74 -8.64
CA TRP A 717 15.09 -1.04 -8.39
C TRP A 717 15.24 -0.56 -6.95
N ARG A 718 16.46 -0.62 -6.42
CA ARG A 718 16.90 0.22 -5.30
C ARG A 718 17.81 1.33 -5.81
N TYR A 719 17.59 2.53 -5.32
CA TYR A 719 18.48 3.67 -5.52
C TYR A 719 18.84 4.29 -4.16
N ILE A 720 20.13 4.41 -3.86
CA ILE A 720 20.66 4.94 -2.60
C ILE A 720 21.34 6.29 -2.86
N ARG A 721 21.09 7.28 -2.01
CA ARG A 721 21.86 8.54 -1.95
C ARG A 721 22.31 8.82 -0.52
N TYR A 722 23.60 9.09 -0.37
CA TYR A 722 24.26 9.47 0.88
C TYR A 722 24.40 10.98 1.03
N ARG A 723 24.46 11.45 2.29
CA ARG A 723 24.64 12.88 2.62
C ARG A 723 25.93 13.51 2.10
N ASP A 724 26.93 12.69 1.76
CA ASP A 724 28.23 13.14 1.22
C ASP A 724 28.26 13.16 -0.32
N GLY A 725 27.13 12.87 -0.98
CA GLY A 725 27.00 12.83 -2.43
C GLY A 725 27.36 11.48 -3.07
N GLY A 726 27.67 10.45 -2.28
CA GLY A 726 27.77 9.07 -2.79
C GLY A 726 26.42 8.53 -3.22
N GLU A 727 26.38 7.72 -4.27
CA GLU A 727 25.16 7.15 -4.86
C GLU A 727 25.36 5.66 -5.19
N GLU A 728 24.29 4.87 -5.05
CA GLU A 728 24.25 3.45 -5.47
C GLU A 728 22.94 3.15 -6.24
N LEU A 729 22.96 2.25 -7.21
CA LEU A 729 21.77 1.82 -7.97
C LEU A 729 21.86 0.31 -8.27
N TYR A 730 20.77 -0.43 -8.01
CA TYR A 730 20.70 -1.88 -8.20
C TYR A 730 19.41 -2.31 -8.91
N ASP A 731 19.52 -3.27 -9.84
CA ASP A 731 18.41 -3.88 -10.58
C ASP A 731 18.10 -5.27 -10.02
N HIS A 732 17.11 -5.37 -9.12
CA HIS A 732 16.79 -6.62 -8.42
C HIS A 732 16.21 -7.71 -9.33
N ARG A 733 15.96 -7.42 -10.62
CA ARG A 733 15.53 -8.42 -11.61
C ARG A 733 16.70 -9.26 -12.13
N SER A 734 17.92 -8.76 -11.97
CA SER A 734 19.16 -9.42 -12.41
C SER A 734 20.24 -9.52 -11.34
N ASP A 735 20.21 -8.64 -10.34
CA ASP A 735 21.20 -8.53 -9.26
C ASP A 735 20.48 -8.36 -7.91
N ALA A 736 19.85 -9.45 -7.45
CA ALA A 736 19.11 -9.46 -6.18
C ALA A 736 20.03 -9.31 -4.94
N GLY A 737 21.33 -9.62 -5.07
CA GLY A 737 22.35 -9.45 -4.03
C GLY A 737 23.01 -8.08 -4.02
N GLU A 738 22.58 -7.16 -4.89
CA GLU A 738 23.10 -5.79 -5.00
C GLU A 738 24.63 -5.73 -5.25
N HIS A 739 25.20 -6.71 -5.96
CA HIS A 739 26.64 -6.88 -6.12
C HIS A 739 27.30 -5.91 -7.11
N ASN A 740 26.56 -5.20 -7.95
CA ASN A 740 27.10 -4.33 -9.00
C ASN A 740 26.39 -2.97 -9.04
N ASN A 741 27.05 -1.93 -8.56
CA ASN A 741 26.53 -0.56 -8.49
C ASN A 741 26.44 0.10 -9.87
N LEU A 742 25.21 0.27 -10.37
CA LEU A 742 24.90 0.89 -11.66
C LEU A 742 24.89 2.43 -11.65
N ALA A 743 25.08 3.10 -10.51
CA ALA A 743 24.94 4.56 -10.42
C ALA A 743 25.95 5.34 -11.27
N GLY A 744 27.09 4.73 -11.61
CA GLY A 744 28.10 5.31 -12.50
C GLY A 744 27.85 5.12 -14.00
N ASP A 745 26.85 4.33 -14.41
CA ASP A 745 26.56 4.04 -15.82
C ASP A 745 25.51 5.04 -16.38
N PRO A 746 25.85 5.85 -17.40
CA PRO A 746 24.94 6.83 -17.98
C PRO A 746 23.68 6.23 -18.63
N ASN A 747 23.63 4.91 -18.89
CA ASN A 747 22.45 4.24 -19.44
C ASN A 747 21.24 4.25 -18.46
N TYR A 748 21.47 4.48 -17.16
CA TYR A 748 20.42 4.44 -16.12
C TYR A 748 20.10 5.80 -15.49
N THR A 749 20.55 6.91 -16.10
CA THR A 749 20.30 8.27 -15.57
C THR A 749 18.81 8.60 -15.43
N ASP A 750 17.95 8.08 -16.31
CA ASP A 750 16.50 8.29 -16.22
C ASP A 750 15.86 7.52 -15.05
N VAL A 751 16.37 6.33 -14.73
CA VAL A 751 16.00 5.55 -13.53
C VAL A 751 16.40 6.30 -12.27
N ILE A 752 17.63 6.83 -12.21
CA ILE A 752 18.13 7.65 -11.09
C ILE A 752 17.25 8.88 -10.93
N GLU A 753 16.92 9.58 -12.02
CA GLU A 753 16.01 10.71 -12.00
C GLU A 753 14.58 10.35 -11.55
N GLU A 754 14.04 9.17 -11.89
CA GLU A 754 12.72 8.73 -11.42
C GLU A 754 12.72 8.48 -9.90
N HIS A 755 13.76 7.85 -9.37
CA HIS A 755 13.86 7.52 -7.94
C HIS A 755 14.24 8.73 -7.08
N ALA A 756 15.16 9.58 -7.53
CA ALA A 756 15.61 10.77 -6.80
C ALA A 756 14.50 11.80 -6.50
N ARG A 757 13.38 11.75 -7.25
CA ARG A 757 12.18 12.58 -7.02
C ARG A 757 11.39 12.18 -5.75
N TRP A 758 11.67 11.01 -5.18
CA TRP A 758 11.03 10.49 -3.96
C TRP A 758 11.88 10.67 -2.70
N LEU A 759 13.09 11.21 -2.82
CA LEU A 759 13.91 11.62 -1.69
C LEU A 759 13.30 12.84 -0.97
N PRO A 760 13.47 12.96 0.36
CA PRO A 760 13.09 14.16 1.11
C PRO A 760 13.72 15.42 0.50
N GLN A 761 12.93 16.48 0.39
CA GLN A 761 13.45 17.81 -0.01
C GLN A 761 14.25 18.48 1.12
N SER A 762 13.97 18.09 2.37
CA SER A 762 14.68 18.49 3.57
C SER A 762 14.42 17.48 4.68
N ASP A 763 15.47 16.93 5.27
CA ASP A 763 15.37 16.07 6.45
C ASP A 763 15.24 16.91 7.72
N VAL A 764 14.40 16.47 8.66
CA VAL A 764 14.38 17.02 10.03
C VAL A 764 15.66 16.58 10.75
N LEU A 765 16.32 17.53 11.43
CA LEU A 765 17.51 17.27 12.22
C LEU A 765 17.25 16.19 13.29
N PRO A 766 18.27 15.45 13.75
CA PRO A 766 18.12 14.51 14.85
C PRO A 766 17.48 15.18 16.07
N ALA A 767 16.44 14.56 16.62
CA ALA A 767 15.66 15.10 17.72
C ALA A 767 16.56 15.56 18.90
N GLY A 768 16.30 16.76 19.41
CA GLY A 768 17.13 17.39 20.45
C GLY A 768 18.47 17.97 19.95
N THR A 769 18.64 18.20 18.64
CA THR A 769 19.77 18.95 18.06
C THR A 769 19.27 20.16 17.26
N THR A 770 20.06 21.24 17.23
CA THR A 770 19.74 22.49 16.50
C THR A 770 20.60 22.71 15.25
N GLU A 771 21.64 21.89 15.07
CA GLU A 771 22.56 21.92 13.93
C GLU A 771 23.15 20.53 13.70
N TRP A 772 23.60 20.25 12.48
CA TRP A 772 24.25 18.98 12.13
C TRP A 772 25.79 19.08 12.22
N THR A 773 26.40 18.33 13.13
CA THR A 773 27.86 18.33 13.40
C THR A 773 28.59 17.04 12.98
N GLY A 774 27.87 16.08 12.42
CA GLY A 774 28.39 14.79 11.93
C GLY A 774 28.40 13.68 12.98
N ASP A 775 28.04 12.46 12.57
CA ASP A 775 27.98 11.28 13.43
C ASP A 775 29.28 10.44 13.36
N GLN A 776 29.20 9.18 13.79
CA GLN A 776 30.33 8.25 13.81
C GLN A 776 30.82 7.87 12.39
N LEU A 777 29.92 7.82 11.40
CA LEU A 777 30.25 7.54 10.02
C LEU A 777 31.10 8.67 9.43
N ASP A 778 30.71 9.92 9.67
CA ASP A 778 31.46 11.11 9.25
C ASP A 778 32.84 11.18 9.92
N ARG A 779 32.92 10.85 11.22
CA ARG A 779 34.21 10.80 11.96
C ARG A 779 35.13 9.72 11.39
N ARG A 780 34.60 8.53 11.06
CA ARG A 780 35.35 7.43 10.44
C ARG A 780 35.89 7.81 9.07
N ILE A 781 35.06 8.41 8.20
CA ILE A 781 35.46 8.88 6.87
C ILE A 781 36.52 9.98 6.95
N ARG A 782 36.40 10.94 7.89
CA ARG A 782 37.44 11.95 8.13
C ARG A 782 38.76 11.30 8.58
N GLY A 783 38.71 10.32 9.48
CA GLY A 783 39.87 9.55 9.92
C GLY A 783 40.56 8.80 8.78
N TRP A 784 39.80 8.15 7.89
CA TRP A 784 40.33 7.46 6.71
C TRP A 784 40.96 8.42 5.71
N LYS A 785 40.26 9.50 5.32
CA LYS A 785 40.78 10.50 4.37
C LYS A 785 42.05 11.20 4.87
N ALA A 786 42.19 11.40 6.18
CA ALA A 786 43.37 12.05 6.77
C ALA A 786 44.63 11.16 6.84
N ASN A 787 44.50 9.84 6.70
CA ASN A 787 45.60 8.88 6.92
C ASN A 787 45.74 7.80 5.81
N ASP A 788 45.01 7.93 4.70
CA ASP A 788 44.78 6.87 3.68
C ASP A 788 44.48 5.49 4.30
N SER A 789 43.67 5.47 5.36
CA SER A 789 43.52 4.30 6.23
C SER A 789 42.22 3.52 6.04
N VAL A 790 41.60 3.58 4.85
CA VAL A 790 40.51 2.67 4.48
C VAL A 790 41.03 1.22 4.58
N PRO A 791 40.40 0.33 5.38
CA PRO A 791 40.88 -1.04 5.56
C PRO A 791 40.89 -1.81 4.24
N ALA A 792 41.89 -2.69 4.04
CA ALA A 792 42.02 -3.46 2.80
C ALA A 792 40.78 -4.32 2.48
N TRP A 793 40.10 -4.86 3.49
CA TRP A 793 38.86 -5.62 3.34
C TRP A 793 37.63 -4.78 2.93
N LEU A 794 37.76 -3.45 2.93
CA LEU A 794 36.78 -2.48 2.43
C LEU A 794 37.28 -1.69 1.20
N ARG A 795 38.42 -2.05 0.58
CA ARG A 795 38.89 -1.35 -0.62
C ARG A 795 38.14 -1.81 -1.87
#